data_AF-A0A1F7FJR1-F1
#
_entry.id   AF-A0A1F7FJR1-F1
#
_cell.length_a   1.000
_cell.length_b   1.000
_cell.length_c   1.000
_cell.angle_alpha   90.00
_cell.angle_beta   90.00
_cell.angle_gamma   90.00
#
_symmetry.space_group_name_H-M   'P 1'
#
loop_
_entity.id
_entity.type
_entity.pdbx_description
1 polymer ?
#
loop_
_entity_poly.entity_id
_entity_poly.type
_entity_poly.pdbx_seq_one_letter_code
_entity_poly.pdbx_strand_id
1 'polypeptide(L)'
;MTIKRLCGCSFSYAGGKRGDRFRVPVLAVFVLLAVLLMPPAGPAQSDLSAEDAAADILVQRLKELARPLFEDVPCFCYRVQAALQIPLEVSEPRVEGLASESLPVCLTLFRQANQEWGLALTSPWRNFAINWTASRSAIILPAAHVSFVGSGELPENADSIAPEGFINRFITHETSLNSFMALMNSASFDYAVRNLLVPQLKLLPARPERPDEILYQLSAAMRLSFTATGTPRICIEAEEGLHDVNRLKYFEISFEPAAGPSIPASWSSDPSCVETQVSRADLEKMVFRGLKRILSIKMPGFYRTLEPQKLANSELRSHYGQTLVLLSGTPEQIGNAHGLLLRPWVRLLVDSTVYLVGLVETVKKARWFINDLDDAWNRLSPHIPERYHREMEAIASACPDVSLREVRLSNVFPEYFHCSGFALFGSATADKALYHGRVLDYMTEIGLQDCAVAFVIRPDSGHAFFNPGFAGFVGAVGGMNESQISIGEMGGRGRFRWDGVPMSFMVRRALEECDTLQQMKDLWNNSLRTCEYFYVFADAKIPDALAVYATPDEMVFLGAGQDHDFLGEGIVDAVVMSAGNRLRHLRRRVQDGHGTFVASSALRLMDRPVAMRSNLHNILFVPILQDAYVAIATADGPAAEKPYVRYNLSELLSTMP
;
A
#
# COMPACT_ATOMS: atom_id res chain seq x y z
N MET A 1 -25.54 41.70 31.10
CA MET A 1 -24.39 42.01 31.96
C MET A 1 -23.84 40.70 32.49
N THR A 2 -22.81 40.13 31.84
CA THR A 2 -21.37 40.14 32.25
C THR A 2 -21.12 39.21 33.46
N ILE A 3 -20.12 38.31 33.55
CA ILE A 3 -18.76 38.13 32.98
C ILE A 3 -18.32 36.69 33.38
N LYS A 4 -17.82 35.83 32.50
CA LYS A 4 -16.41 35.61 32.06
C LYS A 4 -15.42 35.09 33.15
N ARG A 5 -14.91 33.87 32.87
CA ARG A 5 -13.53 33.33 33.05
C ARG A 5 -12.91 33.21 34.45
N LEU A 6 -12.41 32.01 34.79
CA LEU A 6 -10.99 31.64 34.62
C LEU A 6 -10.73 30.15 34.91
N CYS A 7 -9.65 29.66 34.30
CA CYS A 7 -9.22 28.28 34.07
C CYS A 7 -9.07 27.35 35.27
N GLY A 8 -9.20 26.04 34.99
CA GLY A 8 -8.48 24.98 35.69
C GLY A 8 -9.35 23.75 35.95
N CYS A 9 -9.39 22.78 35.04
CA CYS A 9 -9.67 21.38 35.38
C CYS A 9 -9.16 20.41 34.31
N SER A 10 -8.18 19.64 34.73
CA SER A 10 -7.74 18.32 34.28
C SER A 10 -8.81 17.44 33.63
N PHE A 11 -8.56 16.99 32.40
CA PHE A 11 -9.22 15.84 31.80
C PHE A 11 -8.38 14.59 32.08
N SER A 12 -8.85 13.80 33.05
CA SER A 12 -8.62 12.36 33.11
C SER A 12 -9.86 11.70 32.51
N TYR A 13 -9.70 10.97 31.41
CA TYR A 13 -10.56 9.82 31.12
C TYR A 13 -9.77 8.79 30.32
N ALA A 14 -9.51 7.68 31.01
CA ALA A 14 -9.01 6.43 30.47
C ALA A 14 -10.13 5.68 29.73
N GLY A 15 -9.74 4.83 28.79
CA GLY A 15 -10.54 3.70 28.33
C GLY A 15 -10.94 3.77 26.86
N GLY A 16 -10.24 3.00 26.03
CA GLY A 16 -10.61 2.83 24.62
C GLY A 16 -9.61 2.01 23.81
N LYS A 17 -9.26 0.80 24.27
CA LYS A 17 -8.57 -0.21 23.45
C LYS A 17 -9.49 -0.63 22.30
N ARG A 18 -9.11 -0.33 21.05
CA ARG A 18 -9.46 -1.07 19.82
C ARG A 18 -8.81 -0.35 18.63
N GLY A 19 -7.68 -0.87 18.17
CA GLY A 19 -6.98 -0.32 17.02
C GLY A 19 -5.67 -1.04 16.77
N ASP A 20 -5.73 -2.36 16.56
CA ASP A 20 -4.57 -3.15 16.11
C ASP A 20 -5.11 -4.36 15.35
N ARG A 21 -5.43 -4.19 14.07
CA ARG A 21 -5.80 -5.30 13.18
C ARG A 21 -5.29 -4.97 11.79
N PHE A 22 -4.49 -5.87 11.21
CA PHE A 22 -4.24 -6.13 9.76
C PHE A 22 -2.77 -6.34 9.37
N ARG A 23 -2.06 -7.36 9.90
CA ARG A 23 -0.77 -7.80 9.32
C ARG A 23 -0.50 -9.27 9.65
N VAL A 24 -0.77 -10.26 8.78
CA VAL A 24 -0.67 -11.65 9.29
C VAL A 24 -0.17 -12.84 8.46
N PRO A 25 -0.27 -13.02 7.15
CA PRO A 25 0.24 -14.29 6.59
C PRO A 25 1.78 -14.43 6.77
N VAL A 26 2.48 -13.31 6.96
CA VAL A 26 3.88 -13.21 7.39
C VAL A 26 4.02 -13.29 8.92
N LEU A 27 3.05 -12.79 9.70
CA LEU A 27 3.12 -12.65 11.15
C LEU A 27 3.27 -13.98 11.90
N ALA A 28 3.03 -15.15 11.31
CA ALA A 28 3.20 -16.42 12.04
C ALA A 28 4.68 -16.84 12.18
N VAL A 29 5.49 -16.64 11.13
CA VAL A 29 6.97 -16.68 11.21
C VAL A 29 7.46 -15.58 12.17
N PHE A 30 6.76 -14.44 12.16
CA PHE A 30 7.09 -13.30 13.01
C PHE A 30 6.51 -13.34 14.42
N VAL A 31 5.56 -14.21 14.76
CA VAL A 31 5.10 -14.44 16.13
C VAL A 31 6.19 -15.25 16.82
N LEU A 32 6.83 -16.18 16.09
CA LEU A 32 8.06 -16.80 16.55
C LEU A 32 9.19 -15.77 16.74
N LEU A 33 9.40 -14.83 15.81
CA LEU A 33 10.37 -13.72 16.01
C LEU A 33 9.92 -12.65 17.03
N ALA A 34 8.63 -12.39 17.23
CA ALA A 34 8.09 -11.36 18.11
C ALA A 34 8.06 -11.84 19.57
N VAL A 35 7.82 -13.14 19.76
CA VAL A 35 8.03 -13.84 21.04
C VAL A 35 9.53 -13.87 21.39
N LEU A 36 10.44 -13.75 20.41
CA LEU A 36 11.89 -13.55 20.59
C LEU A 36 12.29 -12.07 20.85
N LEU A 37 11.35 -11.11 20.93
CA LEU A 37 11.61 -9.66 20.79
C LEU A 37 11.06 -8.73 21.89
N MET A 38 10.72 -9.20 23.09
CA MET A 38 10.28 -8.31 24.19
C MET A 38 11.44 -7.68 25.00
N PRO A 39 11.40 -6.37 25.37
CA PRO A 39 12.44 -5.69 26.18
C PRO A 39 12.34 -6.03 27.70
N PRO A 40 13.35 -5.70 28.53
CA PRO A 40 13.66 -6.44 29.75
C PRO A 40 12.82 -6.01 30.95
N ALA A 41 12.53 -6.96 31.84
CA ALA A 41 12.24 -6.66 33.24
C ALA A 41 12.75 -7.79 34.15
N GLY A 42 13.75 -7.46 34.96
CA GLY A 42 14.05 -8.09 36.26
C GLY A 42 14.86 -9.39 36.22
N PRO A 43 15.83 -9.57 37.14
CA PRO A 43 16.66 -10.77 37.17
C PRO A 43 15.94 -11.92 37.88
N ALA A 44 16.19 -13.15 37.45
CA ALA A 44 16.00 -14.33 38.28
C ALA A 44 17.08 -15.37 37.95
N GLN A 45 17.87 -15.71 38.97
CA GLN A 45 18.70 -16.91 39.03
C GLN A 45 17.85 -18.08 39.55
N SER A 46 18.13 -19.31 39.12
CA SER A 46 18.42 -20.46 40.01
C SER A 46 18.63 -21.78 39.23
N ASP A 47 19.13 -22.78 39.93
CA ASP A 47 19.76 -24.05 39.50
C ASP A 47 18.91 -25.06 38.69
N LEU A 48 19.64 -25.90 37.94
CA LEU A 48 19.19 -26.86 36.92
C LEU A 48 18.18 -27.91 37.43
N SER A 49 16.95 -27.79 36.93
CA SER A 49 15.78 -28.67 37.03
C SER A 49 15.46 -29.35 35.68
N ALA A 50 14.46 -30.25 35.63
CA ALA A 50 13.97 -30.81 34.36
C ALA A 50 13.41 -29.74 33.40
N GLU A 51 13.00 -28.58 33.92
CA GLU A 51 12.58 -27.43 33.12
C GLU A 51 13.76 -26.77 32.39
N ASP A 52 14.96 -26.79 32.99
CA ASP A 52 16.16 -26.22 32.36
C ASP A 52 16.69 -27.08 31.22
N ALA A 53 16.60 -28.41 31.33
CA ALA A 53 16.93 -29.31 30.23
C ALA A 53 15.99 -29.12 29.04
N ALA A 54 14.68 -28.93 29.29
CA ALA A 54 13.71 -28.61 28.25
C ALA A 54 13.97 -27.23 27.61
N ALA A 55 14.36 -26.24 28.41
CA ALA A 55 14.74 -24.91 27.94
C ALA A 55 16.02 -24.94 27.07
N ASP A 56 17.03 -25.72 27.46
CA ASP A 56 18.25 -25.93 26.67
C ASP A 56 17.95 -26.49 25.29
N ILE A 57 17.09 -27.51 25.22
CA ILE A 57 16.66 -28.11 23.96
C ILE A 57 15.86 -27.09 23.13
N LEU A 58 14.97 -26.30 23.75
CA LEU A 58 14.23 -25.24 23.05
C LEU A 58 15.19 -24.22 22.41
N VAL A 59 16.19 -23.74 23.16
CA VAL A 59 17.22 -22.83 22.65
C VAL A 59 17.97 -23.46 21.48
N GLN A 60 18.36 -24.72 21.60
CA GLN A 60 19.03 -25.44 20.52
C GLN A 60 18.15 -25.53 19.26
N ARG A 61 16.87 -25.90 19.39
CA ARG A 61 15.94 -26.00 18.25
C ARG A 61 15.70 -24.65 17.58
N LEU A 62 15.51 -23.59 18.37
CA LEU A 62 15.35 -22.24 17.87
C LEU A 62 16.61 -21.76 17.12
N LYS A 63 17.81 -22.08 17.62
CA LYS A 63 19.07 -21.77 16.93
C LYS A 63 19.21 -22.51 15.61
N GLU A 64 18.93 -23.80 15.59
CA GLU A 64 18.98 -24.60 14.37
C GLU A 64 18.04 -24.03 13.30
N LEU A 65 16.84 -23.59 13.71
CA LEU A 65 15.89 -22.91 12.84
C LEU A 65 16.34 -21.51 12.42
N ALA A 66 17.10 -20.79 13.23
CA ALA A 66 17.61 -19.45 12.91
C ALA A 66 18.99 -19.46 12.23
N ARG A 67 19.64 -20.62 12.08
CA ARG A 67 21.03 -20.74 11.61
C ARG A 67 21.32 -20.00 10.29
N PRO A 68 20.50 -20.10 9.23
CA PRO A 68 20.67 -19.33 7.99
C PRO A 68 20.61 -17.80 8.13
N LEU A 69 20.16 -17.26 9.27
CA LEU A 69 20.23 -15.82 9.57
C LEU A 69 21.62 -15.40 10.08
N PHE A 70 22.38 -16.32 10.66
CA PHE A 70 23.67 -16.07 11.30
C PHE A 70 24.86 -16.62 10.51
N GLU A 71 24.62 -17.63 9.68
CA GLU A 71 25.63 -18.40 8.97
C GLU A 71 25.23 -18.58 7.50
N ASP A 72 26.21 -18.60 6.60
CA ASP A 72 25.97 -18.96 5.20
C ASP A 72 25.77 -20.48 5.10
N VAL A 73 24.50 -20.91 5.14
CA VAL A 73 24.13 -22.31 5.00
C VAL A 73 23.91 -22.60 3.52
N PRO A 74 24.78 -23.40 2.86
CA PRO A 74 24.68 -23.62 1.42
C PRO A 74 23.45 -24.45 1.05
N CYS A 75 23.04 -25.41 1.88
CA CYS A 75 21.90 -26.28 1.59
C CYS A 75 20.91 -26.28 2.75
N PHE A 76 19.68 -25.82 2.51
CA PHE A 76 18.60 -25.84 3.50
C PHE A 76 17.22 -25.88 2.84
N CYS A 77 16.25 -26.39 3.59
CA CYS A 77 14.83 -26.35 3.25
C CYS A 77 14.03 -26.04 4.51
N TYR A 78 13.34 -24.91 4.50
CA TYR A 78 12.29 -24.57 5.44
C TYR A 78 10.94 -25.02 4.92
N ARG A 79 10.13 -25.60 5.81
CA ARG A 79 8.70 -25.78 5.58
C ARG A 79 7.94 -25.07 6.67
N VAL A 80 6.99 -24.25 6.25
CA VAL A 80 6.10 -23.49 7.11
C VAL A 80 4.67 -23.95 6.81
N GLN A 81 4.07 -24.67 7.75
CA GLN A 81 2.70 -25.16 7.64
C GLN A 81 1.78 -24.34 8.53
N ALA A 82 0.60 -24.03 8.04
CA ALA A 82 -0.36 -23.18 8.71
C ALA A 82 -1.80 -23.64 8.45
N ALA A 83 -2.69 -23.46 9.42
CA ALA A 83 -4.12 -23.68 9.25
C ALA A 83 -4.89 -22.37 9.43
N LEU A 84 -5.52 -21.88 8.35
CA LEU A 84 -6.24 -20.61 8.31
C LEU A 84 -7.73 -20.83 8.46
N GLN A 85 -8.39 -20.16 9.40
CA GLN A 85 -9.85 -20.17 9.48
C GLN A 85 -10.45 -19.10 8.56
N ILE A 86 -11.16 -19.55 7.52
CA ILE A 86 -11.89 -18.66 6.60
C ILE A 86 -13.40 -18.73 6.92
N PRO A 87 -14.12 -17.59 6.99
CA PRO A 87 -15.58 -17.60 7.09
C PRO A 87 -16.22 -18.27 5.87
N LEU A 88 -17.20 -19.17 6.07
CA LEU A 88 -17.88 -19.89 4.99
C LEU A 88 -18.73 -18.97 4.08
N GLU A 89 -19.17 -17.81 4.57
CA GLU A 89 -19.87 -16.79 3.79
C GLU A 89 -19.18 -15.42 3.87
N VAL A 90 -18.96 -14.80 2.72
CA VAL A 90 -18.50 -13.41 2.61
C VAL A 90 -19.74 -12.51 2.48
N SER A 91 -20.42 -12.23 3.60
CA SER A 91 -21.45 -11.18 3.64
C SER A 91 -20.88 -9.91 4.27
N GLU A 92 -21.14 -8.75 3.66
CA GLU A 92 -20.90 -7.44 4.27
C GLU A 92 -22.24 -6.86 4.76
N PRO A 93 -22.40 -6.49 6.04
CA PRO A 93 -21.42 -6.58 7.13
C PRO A 93 -21.29 -8.01 7.71
N ARG A 94 -20.05 -8.41 8.02
CA ARG A 94 -19.75 -9.75 8.59
C ARG A 94 -20.38 -9.87 9.98
N VAL A 95 -21.30 -10.81 10.13
CA VAL A 95 -21.90 -11.18 11.43
C VAL A 95 -20.90 -12.05 12.21
N GLU A 96 -20.63 -11.70 13.47
CA GLU A 96 -19.83 -12.56 14.38
C GLU A 96 -20.62 -13.85 14.68
N GLY A 97 -19.97 -15.02 14.54
CA GLY A 97 -20.59 -16.34 14.81
C GLY A 97 -20.85 -17.23 13.58
N LEU A 98 -20.45 -16.83 12.37
CA LEU A 98 -20.54 -17.69 11.18
C LEU A 98 -19.58 -18.89 11.30
N ALA A 99 -20.03 -20.05 10.82
CA ALA A 99 -19.20 -21.24 10.72
C ALA A 99 -17.93 -20.96 9.88
N SER A 100 -16.79 -21.50 10.31
CA SER A 100 -15.49 -21.28 9.67
C SER A 100 -14.83 -22.61 9.33
N GLU A 101 -14.18 -22.66 8.17
CA GLU A 101 -13.43 -23.82 7.71
C GLU A 101 -11.94 -23.58 7.91
N SER A 102 -11.22 -24.60 8.40
CA SER A 102 -9.77 -24.56 8.61
C SER A 102 -9.06 -25.11 7.39
N LEU A 103 -8.41 -24.24 6.62
CA LEU A 103 -7.78 -24.62 5.36
C LEU A 103 -6.24 -24.60 5.47
N PRO A 104 -5.56 -25.65 4.99
CA PRO A 104 -4.10 -25.76 5.11
C PRO A 104 -3.37 -24.84 4.12
N VAL A 105 -2.26 -24.27 4.58
CA VAL A 105 -1.28 -23.51 3.81
C VAL A 105 0.09 -24.08 4.08
N CYS A 106 0.91 -24.23 3.04
CA CYS A 106 2.30 -24.68 3.16
C CYS A 106 3.22 -23.79 2.32
N LEU A 107 4.19 -23.14 2.95
CA LEU A 107 5.28 -22.43 2.30
C LEU A 107 6.56 -23.23 2.46
N THR A 108 7.19 -23.58 1.35
CA THR A 108 8.52 -24.18 1.31
C THR A 108 9.51 -23.13 0.81
N LEU A 109 10.63 -22.94 1.51
CA LEU A 109 11.74 -22.08 1.09
C LEU A 109 13.00 -22.93 1.09
N PHE A 110 13.73 -23.00 -0.02
CA PHE A 110 14.86 -23.91 -0.15
C PHE A 110 16.03 -23.25 -0.88
N ARG A 111 17.23 -23.75 -0.58
CA ARG A 111 18.49 -23.42 -1.25
C ARG A 111 19.32 -24.69 -1.42
N GLN A 112 19.87 -24.88 -2.60
CA GLN A 112 20.82 -25.93 -2.96
C GLN A 112 22.12 -25.29 -3.46
N ALA A 113 23.05 -25.09 -2.53
CA ALA A 113 24.28 -24.34 -2.72
C ALA A 113 24.03 -22.94 -3.33
N ASN A 114 24.89 -22.53 -4.26
CA ASN A 114 24.71 -21.33 -5.09
C ASN A 114 24.15 -21.67 -6.47
N GLN A 115 23.64 -22.89 -6.65
CA GLN A 115 23.19 -23.38 -7.95
C GLN A 115 21.69 -23.14 -8.14
N GLU A 116 20.91 -23.38 -7.09
CA GLU A 116 19.46 -23.27 -7.14
C GLU A 116 18.90 -22.79 -5.80
N TRP A 117 17.86 -21.96 -5.85
CA TRP A 117 17.01 -21.71 -4.70
C TRP A 117 15.61 -21.37 -5.16
N GLY A 118 14.65 -21.40 -4.24
CA GLY A 118 13.31 -20.96 -4.57
C GLY A 118 12.36 -21.04 -3.39
N LEU A 119 11.11 -20.73 -3.67
CA LEU A 119 10.01 -20.94 -2.75
C LEU A 119 8.81 -21.55 -3.47
N ALA A 120 8.01 -22.31 -2.74
CA ALA A 120 6.75 -22.86 -3.21
C ALA A 120 5.67 -22.63 -2.16
N LEU A 121 4.57 -22.01 -2.55
CA LEU A 121 3.39 -21.81 -1.72
C LEU A 121 2.25 -22.69 -2.22
N THR A 122 1.73 -23.52 -1.34
CA THR A 122 0.42 -24.17 -1.50
C THR A 122 -0.58 -23.44 -0.62
N SER A 123 -1.68 -22.95 -1.20
CA SER A 123 -2.72 -22.26 -0.45
C SER A 123 -4.11 -22.51 -1.06
N PRO A 124 -5.19 -22.29 -0.29
CA PRO A 124 -6.57 -22.49 -0.78
C PRO A 124 -6.94 -21.55 -1.92
N TRP A 125 -6.27 -20.39 -2.02
CA TRP A 125 -6.57 -19.39 -3.02
C TRP A 125 -5.75 -19.59 -4.29
N ARG A 126 -4.45 -19.84 -4.13
CA ARG A 126 -3.55 -20.07 -5.26
C ARG A 126 -2.26 -20.75 -4.86
N ASN A 127 -1.85 -21.70 -5.68
CA ASN A 127 -0.52 -22.30 -5.62
C ASN A 127 0.42 -21.51 -6.54
N PHE A 128 1.62 -21.23 -6.08
CA PHE A 128 2.67 -20.63 -6.92
C PHE A 128 4.06 -21.01 -6.43
N ALA A 129 5.05 -20.96 -7.31
CA ALA A 129 6.45 -21.09 -6.93
C ALA A 129 7.32 -20.03 -7.62
N ILE A 130 8.42 -19.67 -6.97
CA ILE A 130 9.53 -18.94 -7.58
C ILE A 130 10.72 -19.88 -7.57
N ASN A 131 11.37 -20.02 -8.72
CA ASN A 131 12.57 -20.83 -8.87
C ASN A 131 13.68 -19.97 -9.49
N TRP A 132 14.88 -20.09 -8.94
CA TRP A 132 16.05 -19.38 -9.41
C TRP A 132 17.21 -20.36 -9.58
N THR A 133 17.95 -20.18 -10.65
CA THR A 133 19.25 -20.81 -10.93
C THR A 133 20.21 -19.76 -11.51
N ALA A 134 21.49 -20.10 -11.62
CA ALA A 134 22.50 -19.20 -12.19
C ALA A 134 22.11 -18.64 -13.59
N SER A 135 21.42 -19.41 -14.44
CA SER A 135 21.07 -19.03 -15.81
C SER A 135 19.57 -18.80 -16.07
N ARG A 136 18.69 -19.07 -15.10
CA ARG A 136 17.24 -19.06 -15.29
C ARG A 136 16.49 -18.68 -14.01
N SER A 137 15.44 -17.88 -14.16
CA SER A 137 14.51 -17.50 -13.10
C SER A 137 13.08 -17.70 -13.57
N ALA A 138 12.20 -18.23 -12.72
CA ALA A 138 10.84 -18.57 -13.10
C ALA A 138 9.82 -18.25 -12.00
N ILE A 139 8.64 -17.79 -12.42
CA ILE A 139 7.41 -17.81 -11.61
C ILE A 139 6.51 -18.91 -12.19
N ILE A 140 6.13 -19.89 -11.37
CA ILE A 140 5.37 -21.07 -11.79
C ILE A 140 3.97 -21.00 -11.19
N LEU A 141 2.95 -21.07 -12.02
CA LEU A 141 1.53 -21.02 -11.65
C LEU A 141 0.85 -22.32 -12.07
N PRO A 142 0.97 -23.40 -11.28
CA PRO A 142 0.57 -24.75 -11.68
C PRO A 142 -0.93 -24.86 -12.03
N ALA A 143 -1.81 -24.24 -11.25
CA ALA A 143 -3.26 -24.29 -11.50
C ALA A 143 -3.68 -23.54 -12.78
N ALA A 144 -2.84 -22.64 -13.29
CA ALA A 144 -3.07 -21.93 -14.54
C ALA A 144 -2.32 -22.56 -15.72
N HIS A 145 -1.53 -23.61 -15.50
CA HIS A 145 -0.64 -24.23 -16.48
C HIS A 145 0.25 -23.19 -17.20
N VAL A 146 0.80 -22.23 -16.45
CA VAL A 146 1.69 -21.19 -16.98
C VAL A 146 2.93 -21.05 -16.11
N SER A 147 4.10 -20.90 -16.74
CA SER A 147 5.31 -20.42 -16.10
C SER A 147 5.88 -19.21 -16.83
N PHE A 148 6.16 -18.13 -16.11
CA PHE A 148 6.91 -17.00 -16.63
C PHE A 148 8.39 -17.26 -16.42
N VAL A 149 9.17 -17.33 -17.50
CA VAL A 149 10.57 -17.76 -17.46
C VAL A 149 11.46 -16.67 -18.05
N GLY A 150 12.48 -16.24 -17.32
CA GLY A 150 13.57 -15.42 -17.81
C GLY A 150 14.87 -16.22 -17.81
N SER A 151 15.67 -16.09 -18.86
CA SER A 151 16.94 -16.81 -19.03
C SER A 151 18.06 -15.90 -19.52
N GLY A 152 19.31 -16.34 -19.37
CA GLY A 152 20.51 -15.58 -19.76
C GLY A 152 21.12 -14.81 -18.60
N GLU A 153 22.23 -14.11 -18.84
CA GLU A 153 22.93 -13.33 -17.82
C GLU A 153 22.17 -12.04 -17.48
N LEU A 154 22.29 -11.59 -16.23
CA LEU A 154 21.77 -10.29 -15.80
C LEU A 154 22.79 -9.19 -16.08
N PRO A 155 22.35 -7.96 -16.39
CA PRO A 155 23.23 -6.81 -16.44
C PRO A 155 23.97 -6.59 -15.12
N GLU A 156 25.15 -6.00 -15.20
CA GLU A 156 25.92 -5.58 -14.03
C GLU A 156 25.07 -4.60 -13.18
N ASN A 157 24.97 -4.86 -11.87
CA ASN A 157 24.13 -4.13 -10.90
C ASN A 157 22.60 -4.29 -11.07
N ALA A 158 22.11 -5.27 -11.84
CA ALA A 158 20.69 -5.57 -11.87
C ALA A 158 20.17 -6.03 -10.50
N ASP A 159 18.93 -5.69 -10.18
CA ASP A 159 18.23 -6.29 -9.05
C ASP A 159 18.16 -7.80 -9.27
N SER A 160 18.80 -8.54 -8.36
CA SER A 160 18.90 -9.99 -8.46
C SER A 160 18.42 -10.66 -7.20
N ILE A 161 17.68 -11.75 -7.42
CA ILE A 161 17.24 -12.65 -6.38
C ILE A 161 18.29 -13.74 -6.11
N ALA A 162 19.51 -13.67 -6.66
CA ALA A 162 20.58 -14.62 -6.37
C ALA A 162 20.80 -14.83 -4.85
N PRO A 163 21.12 -16.05 -4.40
CA PRO A 163 21.17 -16.37 -2.97
C PRO A 163 22.33 -15.70 -2.24
N GLU A 164 23.47 -15.54 -2.92
CA GLU A 164 24.65 -14.86 -2.36
C GLU A 164 24.31 -13.41 -2.01
N GLY A 165 24.53 -13.02 -0.75
CA GLY A 165 24.25 -11.66 -0.26
C GLY A 165 22.78 -11.27 -0.25
N PHE A 166 21.84 -12.20 -0.50
CA PHE A 166 20.40 -11.91 -0.61
C PHE A 166 19.86 -11.20 0.63
N ILE A 167 20.14 -11.73 1.83
CA ILE A 167 19.65 -11.17 3.10
C ILE A 167 20.07 -9.71 3.26
N ASN A 168 21.34 -9.38 2.97
CA ASN A 168 21.85 -8.02 3.08
C ASN A 168 21.25 -7.06 2.03
N ARG A 169 20.93 -7.56 0.82
CA ARG A 169 20.24 -6.75 -0.19
C ARG A 169 18.75 -6.54 0.15
N PHE A 170 18.13 -7.55 0.75
CA PHE A 170 16.69 -7.62 0.98
C PHE A 170 16.24 -6.95 2.28
N ILE A 171 16.97 -7.16 3.38
CA ILE A 171 16.72 -6.55 4.69
C ILE A 171 17.50 -5.23 4.78
N THR A 172 16.80 -4.11 4.67
CA THR A 172 17.38 -2.76 4.76
C THR A 172 16.70 -1.93 5.84
N HIS A 173 17.21 -0.72 6.12
CA HIS A 173 16.63 0.22 7.09
C HIS A 173 15.14 0.55 6.85
N GLU A 174 14.61 0.30 5.66
CA GLU A 174 13.18 0.39 5.35
C GLU A 174 12.33 -0.64 6.10
N THR A 175 12.97 -1.65 6.69
CA THR A 175 12.33 -2.70 7.47
C THR A 175 12.82 -2.68 8.90
N SER A 176 11.92 -2.86 9.88
CA SER A 176 12.30 -2.96 11.30
C SER A 176 13.22 -4.15 11.58
N LEU A 177 13.22 -5.14 10.70
CA LEU A 177 14.14 -6.27 10.69
C LEU A 177 15.61 -5.87 10.64
N ASN A 178 15.96 -4.76 9.98
CA ASN A 178 17.38 -4.40 9.87
C ASN A 178 18.00 -4.04 11.22
N SER A 179 17.28 -3.25 12.04
CA SER A 179 17.71 -2.95 13.41
C SER A 179 17.81 -4.21 14.26
N PHE A 180 16.91 -5.16 14.05
CA PHE A 180 16.96 -6.46 14.73
C PHE A 180 18.18 -7.28 14.30
N MET A 181 18.41 -7.45 13.00
CA MET A 181 19.54 -8.21 12.46
C MET A 181 20.89 -7.60 12.89
N ALA A 182 21.00 -6.27 12.97
CA ALA A 182 22.21 -5.60 13.44
C ALA A 182 22.56 -5.92 14.92
N LEU A 183 21.55 -6.22 15.75
CA LEU A 183 21.72 -6.54 17.16
C LEU A 183 21.80 -8.05 17.43
N MET A 184 21.39 -8.87 16.47
CA MET A 184 21.22 -10.31 16.65
C MET A 184 22.43 -11.09 16.14
N ASN A 185 23.24 -11.59 17.08
CA ASN A 185 24.22 -12.65 16.89
C ASN A 185 23.87 -13.89 17.74
N SER A 186 24.59 -15.00 17.54
CA SER A 186 24.38 -16.25 18.28
C SER A 186 24.30 -16.03 19.80
N ALA A 187 25.25 -15.31 20.41
CA ALA A 187 25.23 -15.08 21.86
C ALA A 187 24.03 -14.24 22.35
N SER A 188 23.66 -13.20 21.61
CA SER A 188 22.46 -12.39 21.93
C SER A 188 21.16 -13.17 21.72
N PHE A 189 21.15 -14.13 20.78
CA PHE A 189 20.01 -15.01 20.54
C PHE A 189 19.80 -15.96 21.72
N ASP A 190 20.86 -16.62 22.20
CA ASP A 190 20.82 -17.45 23.43
C ASP A 190 20.25 -16.67 24.57
N TYR A 191 20.79 -15.46 24.77
CA TYR A 191 20.40 -14.60 25.87
C TYR A 191 18.91 -14.25 25.80
N ALA A 192 18.42 -13.85 24.62
CA ALA A 192 17.03 -13.50 24.41
C ALA A 192 16.10 -14.69 24.67
N VAL A 193 16.41 -15.86 24.12
CA VAL A 193 15.58 -17.06 24.33
C VAL A 193 15.56 -17.45 25.81
N ARG A 194 16.74 -17.54 26.44
CA ARG A 194 16.86 -18.03 27.82
C ARG A 194 16.28 -17.08 28.86
N ASN A 195 16.50 -15.79 28.69
CA ASN A 195 16.19 -14.82 29.75
C ASN A 195 14.91 -14.03 29.48
N LEU A 196 14.37 -14.05 28.26
CA LEU A 196 13.16 -13.30 27.90
C LEU A 196 12.01 -14.22 27.52
N LEU A 197 12.28 -15.27 26.73
CA LEU A 197 11.24 -16.20 26.28
C LEU A 197 10.95 -17.28 27.31
N VAL A 198 11.94 -18.09 27.69
CA VAL A 198 11.77 -19.25 28.59
C VAL A 198 11.03 -18.89 29.89
N PRO A 199 11.29 -17.76 30.57
CA PRO A 199 10.56 -17.40 31.80
C PRO A 199 9.07 -17.13 31.61
N GLN A 200 8.62 -16.87 30.37
CA GLN A 200 7.20 -16.67 30.03
C GLN A 200 6.50 -17.99 29.69
N LEU A 201 7.24 -19.10 29.62
CA LEU A 201 6.72 -20.41 29.24
C LEU A 201 6.46 -21.26 30.48
N LYS A 202 5.33 -21.96 30.47
CA LYS A 202 5.03 -22.98 31.49
C LYS A 202 5.10 -24.37 30.88
N LEU A 203 5.98 -25.24 31.40
CA LEU A 203 6.11 -26.61 30.93
C LEU A 203 4.83 -27.40 31.24
N LEU A 204 4.35 -28.17 30.27
CA LEU A 204 3.18 -29.03 30.36
C LEU A 204 3.59 -30.51 30.22
N PRO A 205 2.81 -31.45 30.78
CA PRO A 205 3.04 -32.88 30.53
C PRO A 205 2.91 -33.20 29.04
N ALA A 206 3.74 -34.13 28.56
CA ALA A 206 3.69 -34.61 27.18
C ALA A 206 2.31 -35.20 26.85
N ARG A 207 1.91 -35.09 25.59
CA ARG A 207 0.64 -35.66 25.12
C ARG A 207 0.76 -37.19 25.09
N PRO A 208 -0.26 -37.95 25.52
CA PRO A 208 -0.22 -39.41 25.48
C PRO A 208 0.09 -39.97 24.08
N GLU A 209 -0.35 -39.28 23.04
CA GLU A 209 -0.17 -39.66 21.63
C GLU A 209 1.21 -39.31 21.06
N ARG A 210 1.98 -38.45 21.77
CA ARG A 210 3.32 -37.98 21.37
C ARG A 210 4.22 -37.90 22.60
N PRO A 211 4.70 -39.03 23.12
CA PRO A 211 5.48 -39.06 24.37
C PRO A 211 6.84 -38.34 24.26
N ASP A 212 7.38 -38.18 23.05
CA ASP A 212 8.67 -37.52 22.79
C ASP A 212 8.56 -35.99 22.57
N GLU A 213 7.34 -35.44 22.68
CA GLU A 213 7.04 -34.02 22.47
C GLU A 213 7.21 -33.23 23.77
N ILE A 214 8.03 -32.18 23.72
CA ILE A 214 8.15 -31.19 24.80
C ILE A 214 7.13 -30.09 24.52
N LEU A 215 6.25 -29.83 25.51
CA LEU A 215 5.11 -28.94 25.37
C LEU A 215 5.19 -27.79 26.39
N TYR A 216 5.18 -26.56 25.90
CA TYR A 216 5.05 -25.35 26.72
C TYR A 216 3.71 -24.66 26.48
N GLN A 217 3.19 -24.01 27.52
CA GLN A 217 2.10 -23.05 27.43
C GLN A 217 2.69 -21.65 27.23
N LEU A 218 2.30 -20.97 26.14
CA LEU A 218 2.65 -19.57 25.83
C LEU A 218 1.64 -18.59 26.43
N SER A 219 0.35 -18.98 26.41
CA SER A 219 -0.74 -18.21 27.02
C SER A 219 -1.90 -19.15 27.35
N ALA A 220 -2.99 -18.63 27.92
CA ALA A 220 -4.19 -19.43 28.14
C ALA A 220 -4.68 -20.15 26.86
N ALA A 221 -4.53 -19.50 25.70
CA ALA A 221 -5.04 -19.99 24.42
C ALA A 221 -3.94 -20.52 23.48
N MET A 222 -2.65 -20.50 23.85
CA MET A 222 -1.54 -20.88 22.95
C MET A 222 -0.58 -21.86 23.58
N ARG A 223 -0.14 -22.84 22.78
CA ARG A 223 0.84 -23.87 23.14
C ARG A 223 1.99 -23.88 22.14
N LEU A 224 3.20 -24.15 22.61
CA LEU A 224 4.41 -24.34 21.83
C LEU A 224 4.90 -25.78 22.02
N SER A 225 5.27 -26.46 20.95
CA SER A 225 5.73 -27.85 20.98
C SER A 225 6.93 -28.08 20.07
N PHE A 226 7.82 -28.99 20.48
CA PHE A 226 9.00 -29.41 19.72
C PHE A 226 9.49 -30.79 20.21
N THR A 227 10.46 -31.38 19.50
CA THR A 227 11.08 -32.66 19.88
C THR A 227 12.56 -32.53 20.20
N ALA A 228 13.03 -33.34 21.16
CA ALA A 228 14.44 -33.35 21.56
C ALA A 228 15.36 -33.89 20.46
N THR A 229 14.90 -34.87 19.68
CA THR A 229 15.64 -35.51 18.58
C THR A 229 14.88 -35.37 17.25
N GLY A 230 15.56 -35.70 16.15
CA GLY A 230 15.01 -35.60 14.79
C GLY A 230 15.13 -34.20 14.16
N THR A 231 14.38 -33.99 13.08
CA THR A 231 14.34 -32.74 12.31
C THR A 231 13.97 -31.57 13.21
N PRO A 232 14.78 -30.50 13.25
CA PRO A 232 14.44 -29.28 13.99
C PRO A 232 13.07 -28.74 13.56
N ARG A 233 12.14 -28.68 14.50
CA ARG A 233 10.77 -28.19 14.28
C ARG A 233 10.22 -27.52 15.52
N ILE A 234 9.43 -26.47 15.31
CA ILE A 234 8.65 -25.81 16.33
C ILE A 234 7.23 -25.63 15.82
N CYS A 235 6.27 -26.03 16.66
CA CYS A 235 4.86 -25.94 16.39
C CYS A 235 4.18 -25.06 17.44
N ILE A 236 3.37 -24.12 16.99
CA ILE A 236 2.50 -23.26 17.80
C ILE A 236 1.05 -23.59 17.47
N GLU A 237 0.28 -23.93 18.50
CA GLU A 237 -1.15 -24.23 18.40
C GLU A 237 -1.97 -23.23 19.21
N ALA A 238 -3.07 -22.76 18.65
CA ALA A 238 -4.04 -21.91 19.32
C ALA A 238 -5.38 -22.64 19.53
N GLU A 239 -5.99 -22.52 20.71
CA GLU A 239 -7.27 -23.15 21.05
C GLU A 239 -8.44 -22.56 20.26
N GLU A 240 -8.51 -21.23 20.23
CA GLU A 240 -9.40 -20.45 19.38
C GLU A 240 -8.54 -19.67 18.38
N GLY A 241 -8.99 -19.59 17.12
CA GLY A 241 -8.23 -18.92 16.07
C GLY A 241 -7.87 -17.49 16.50
N LEU A 242 -6.58 -17.19 16.59
CA LEU A 242 -6.10 -15.90 17.06
C LEU A 242 -6.70 -14.77 16.22
N HIS A 243 -7.56 -13.94 16.84
CA HIS A 243 -8.30 -12.88 16.15
C HIS A 243 -7.40 -11.89 15.39
N ASP A 244 -6.22 -11.63 15.94
CA ASP A 244 -5.24 -10.70 15.39
C ASP A 244 -4.28 -11.40 14.42
N VAL A 245 -4.32 -12.74 14.37
CA VAL A 245 -3.42 -13.57 13.57
C VAL A 245 -4.19 -14.32 12.46
N ASN A 246 -5.00 -13.64 11.65
CA ASN A 246 -5.76 -14.22 10.53
C ASN A 246 -6.58 -15.47 10.93
N ARG A 247 -6.92 -15.60 12.22
CA ARG A 247 -7.55 -16.80 12.80
C ARG A 247 -6.71 -18.07 12.55
N LEU A 248 -5.39 -17.96 12.64
CA LEU A 248 -4.46 -19.09 12.64
C LEU A 248 -4.73 -19.96 13.86
N LYS A 249 -5.04 -21.23 13.61
CA LYS A 249 -5.23 -22.25 14.66
C LYS A 249 -3.96 -23.07 14.90
N TYR A 250 -3.15 -23.23 13.86
CA TYR A 250 -1.95 -24.04 13.87
C TYR A 250 -0.89 -23.39 13.00
N PHE A 251 0.34 -23.41 13.46
CA PHE A 251 1.53 -22.96 12.76
C PHE A 251 2.72 -23.84 13.11
N GLU A 252 3.39 -24.39 12.10
CA GLU A 252 4.62 -25.17 12.29
C GLU A 252 5.71 -24.66 11.35
N ILE A 253 6.92 -24.53 11.89
CA ILE A 253 8.13 -24.31 11.11
C ILE A 253 9.09 -25.46 11.34
N SER A 254 9.60 -26.05 10.26
CA SER A 254 10.62 -27.08 10.29
C SER A 254 11.80 -26.71 9.40
N PHE A 255 12.99 -27.16 9.79
CA PHE A 255 14.22 -26.99 9.03
C PHE A 255 14.86 -28.34 8.77
N GLU A 256 15.11 -28.64 7.50
CA GLU A 256 15.79 -29.85 7.07
C GLU A 256 16.88 -29.52 6.03
N PRO A 257 17.94 -30.33 5.90
CA PRO A 257 18.82 -30.24 4.75
C PRO A 257 18.01 -30.43 3.46
N ALA A 258 18.23 -29.58 2.46
CA ALA A 258 17.58 -29.75 1.16
C ALA A 258 18.05 -31.07 0.51
N ALA A 259 17.15 -32.06 0.43
CA ALA A 259 17.39 -33.34 -0.23
C ALA A 259 16.34 -33.53 -1.33
N GLY A 260 16.75 -33.37 -2.59
CA GLY A 260 15.87 -33.51 -3.76
C GLY A 260 15.07 -32.23 -4.12
N PRO A 261 14.20 -32.31 -5.15
CA PRO A 261 13.47 -31.16 -5.65
C PRO A 261 12.41 -30.69 -4.64
N SER A 262 12.54 -29.44 -4.17
CA SER A 262 11.62 -28.83 -3.20
C SER A 262 10.35 -28.26 -3.85
N ILE A 263 10.34 -28.08 -5.17
CA ILE A 263 9.14 -27.76 -5.94
C ILE A 263 8.57 -29.09 -6.49
N PRO A 264 7.26 -29.38 -6.34
CA PRO A 264 6.67 -30.59 -6.88
C PRO A 264 6.94 -30.75 -8.38
N ALA A 265 7.34 -31.95 -8.81
CA ALA A 265 7.58 -32.24 -10.23
C ALA A 265 6.34 -32.00 -11.10
N SER A 266 5.14 -32.18 -10.53
CA SER A 266 3.86 -31.83 -11.17
C SER A 266 3.67 -30.34 -11.42
N TRP A 267 4.54 -29.47 -10.91
CA TRP A 267 4.51 -28.02 -11.17
C TRP A 267 5.64 -27.62 -12.12
N SER A 268 6.85 -28.16 -11.91
CA SER A 268 8.06 -27.78 -12.65
C SER A 268 8.28 -28.56 -13.94
N SER A 269 7.63 -29.71 -14.12
CA SER A 269 7.81 -30.60 -15.28
C SER A 269 6.47 -31.06 -15.87
N ASP A 270 5.40 -30.29 -15.63
CA ASP A 270 4.09 -30.52 -16.23
C ASP A 270 4.13 -30.22 -17.74
N PRO A 271 3.95 -31.23 -18.63
CA PRO A 271 3.99 -31.02 -20.08
C PRO A 271 2.86 -30.11 -20.60
N SER A 272 1.80 -29.91 -19.82
CA SER A 272 0.71 -29.00 -20.17
C SER A 272 0.99 -27.55 -19.78
N CYS A 273 2.04 -27.30 -19.00
CA CYS A 273 2.45 -25.96 -18.59
C CYS A 273 3.07 -25.19 -19.76
N VAL A 274 2.49 -24.04 -20.09
CA VAL A 274 3.02 -23.13 -21.12
C VAL A 274 4.09 -22.24 -20.50
N GLU A 275 5.33 -22.39 -20.97
CA GLU A 275 6.40 -21.44 -20.65
C GLU A 275 6.27 -20.17 -21.48
N THR A 276 5.98 -19.07 -20.80
CA THR A 276 5.98 -17.72 -21.37
C THR A 276 7.32 -17.07 -21.09
N GLN A 277 8.12 -16.84 -22.13
CA GLN A 277 9.41 -16.17 -22.01
C GLN A 277 9.22 -14.68 -21.70
N VAL A 278 9.96 -14.19 -20.71
CA VAL A 278 9.96 -12.79 -20.25
C VAL A 278 11.39 -12.31 -20.01
N SER A 279 11.59 -11.00 -19.91
CA SER A 279 12.88 -10.43 -19.52
C SER A 279 13.30 -10.93 -18.14
N ARG A 280 14.48 -11.57 -18.04
CA ARG A 280 15.02 -12.03 -16.74
C ARG A 280 15.25 -10.86 -15.78
N ALA A 281 15.71 -9.72 -16.29
CA ALA A 281 15.92 -8.52 -15.50
C ALA A 281 14.60 -7.99 -14.91
N ASP A 282 13.52 -7.94 -15.70
CA ASP A 282 12.21 -7.51 -15.19
C ASP A 282 11.63 -8.52 -14.20
N LEU A 283 11.84 -9.83 -14.43
CA LEU A 283 11.39 -10.89 -13.52
C LEU A 283 12.08 -10.80 -12.16
N GLU A 284 13.41 -10.81 -12.13
CA GLU A 284 14.13 -10.74 -10.86
C GLU A 284 13.89 -9.42 -10.15
N LYS A 285 13.83 -8.29 -10.88
CA LYS A 285 13.49 -6.99 -10.30
C LYS A 285 12.09 -6.96 -9.71
N MET A 286 11.08 -7.48 -10.40
CA MET A 286 9.70 -7.55 -9.90
C MET A 286 9.59 -8.40 -8.64
N VAL A 287 10.22 -9.58 -8.63
CA VAL A 287 10.24 -10.44 -7.44
C VAL A 287 10.98 -9.76 -6.30
N PHE A 288 12.19 -9.26 -6.55
CA PHE A 288 13.04 -8.66 -5.53
C PHE A 288 12.40 -7.42 -4.91
N ARG A 289 12.09 -6.39 -5.72
CA ARG A 289 11.54 -5.12 -5.25
C ARG A 289 10.10 -5.28 -4.76
N GLY A 290 9.29 -6.13 -5.40
CA GLY A 290 7.92 -6.42 -4.98
C GLY A 290 7.87 -7.08 -3.60
N LEU A 291 8.64 -8.14 -3.37
CA LEU A 291 8.71 -8.80 -2.06
C LEU A 291 9.32 -7.86 -0.99
N LYS A 292 10.35 -7.09 -1.34
CA LYS A 292 10.95 -6.10 -0.43
C LYS A 292 9.95 -5.02 -0.02
N ARG A 293 9.11 -4.55 -0.95
CA ARG A 293 8.08 -3.56 -0.66
C ARG A 293 6.95 -4.13 0.19
N ILE A 294 6.52 -5.36 -0.07
CA ILE A 294 5.58 -6.08 0.82
C ILE A 294 6.14 -6.13 2.24
N LEU A 295 7.44 -6.45 2.37
CA LEU A 295 8.12 -6.53 3.64
C LEU A 295 8.13 -5.18 4.39
N SER A 296 8.50 -4.08 3.72
CA SER A 296 8.54 -2.75 4.35
C SER A 296 7.17 -2.22 4.76
N ILE A 297 6.10 -2.57 4.04
CA ILE A 297 4.73 -2.21 4.44
C ILE A 297 4.29 -3.01 5.68
N LYS A 298 4.61 -4.31 5.72
CA LYS A 298 4.23 -5.18 6.85
C LYS A 298 5.11 -4.95 8.07
N MET A 299 6.36 -4.54 7.88
CA MET A 299 7.33 -4.28 8.94
C MET A 299 8.05 -2.97 8.67
N PRO A 300 7.36 -1.84 8.84
CA PRO A 300 7.93 -0.54 8.57
C PRO A 300 9.13 -0.33 9.48
N GLY A 301 10.28 -0.11 8.85
CA GLY A 301 11.46 0.39 9.53
C GLY A 301 11.34 1.88 9.80
N PHE A 302 12.47 2.49 10.13
CA PHE A 302 12.55 3.93 10.19
C PHE A 302 12.57 4.48 8.76
N TYR A 303 11.40 4.89 8.26
CA TYR A 303 11.34 5.66 7.02
C TYR A 303 12.12 6.96 7.23
N ARG A 304 13.01 7.26 6.28
CA ARG A 304 13.71 8.53 6.29
C ARG A 304 12.69 9.63 6.02
N THR A 305 12.40 10.45 7.02
CA THR A 305 11.77 11.75 6.80
C THR A 305 12.62 12.49 5.79
N LEU A 306 12.00 13.02 4.73
CA LEU A 306 12.75 13.83 3.78
C LEU A 306 13.12 15.14 4.47
N GLU A 307 14.42 15.43 4.53
CA GLU A 307 14.92 16.65 5.14
C GLU A 307 14.46 17.87 4.32
N PRO A 308 14.00 18.96 4.97
CA PRO A 308 13.66 20.18 4.26
C PRO A 308 14.83 20.67 3.40
N GLN A 309 14.54 21.01 2.15
CA GLN A 309 15.55 21.40 1.17
C GLN A 309 15.01 22.48 0.25
N LYS A 310 15.83 23.49 -0.05
CA LYS A 310 15.54 24.52 -1.05
C LYS A 310 16.46 24.38 -2.25
N LEU A 311 15.88 24.48 -3.44
CA LEU A 311 16.55 24.65 -4.73
C LEU A 311 16.22 26.06 -5.25
N ALA A 312 16.78 26.45 -6.40
CA ALA A 312 16.66 27.81 -6.93
C ALA A 312 15.20 28.27 -7.10
N ASN A 313 14.31 27.37 -7.51
CA ASN A 313 12.91 27.62 -7.86
C ASN A 313 11.98 26.54 -7.26
N SER A 314 12.41 25.87 -6.19
CA SER A 314 11.64 24.80 -5.57
C SER A 314 12.00 24.60 -4.10
N GLU A 315 11.06 24.09 -3.32
CA GLU A 315 11.26 23.86 -1.89
C GLU A 315 10.51 22.61 -1.44
N LEU A 316 11.19 21.76 -0.67
CA LEU A 316 10.61 20.70 0.14
C LEU A 316 10.60 21.16 1.60
N ARG A 317 9.46 21.05 2.27
CA ARG A 317 9.35 21.30 3.71
C ARG A 317 8.27 20.45 4.37
N SER A 318 8.38 20.32 5.70
CA SER A 318 7.30 19.76 6.52
C SER A 318 6.25 20.83 6.80
N HIS A 319 4.97 20.47 6.66
CA HIS A 319 3.81 21.33 6.91
C HIS A 319 2.82 20.60 7.80
N TYR A 320 2.82 20.93 9.10
CA TYR A 320 2.01 20.27 10.14
C TYR A 320 2.10 18.73 10.13
N GLY A 321 3.30 18.19 9.90
CA GLY A 321 3.55 16.74 9.89
C GLY A 321 3.28 16.04 8.55
N GLN A 322 2.80 16.77 7.53
CA GLN A 322 2.71 16.28 6.15
C GLN A 322 3.83 16.88 5.29
N THR A 323 4.19 16.22 4.19
CA THR A 323 5.20 16.70 3.25
C THR A 323 4.58 17.67 2.25
N LEU A 324 5.18 18.86 2.12
CA LEU A 324 4.80 19.88 1.15
C LEU A 324 5.96 20.14 0.20
N VAL A 325 5.68 20.17 -1.10
CA VAL A 325 6.64 20.56 -2.14
C VAL A 325 6.09 21.70 -2.98
N LEU A 326 6.89 22.74 -3.12
CA LEU A 326 6.67 23.87 -4.02
C LEU A 326 7.58 23.69 -5.24
N LEU A 327 7.01 23.70 -6.45
CA LEU A 327 7.74 23.56 -7.71
C LEU A 327 7.36 24.69 -8.66
N SER A 328 8.33 25.34 -9.31
CA SER A 328 8.05 26.30 -10.39
C SER A 328 8.99 26.15 -11.57
N GLY A 329 8.60 26.68 -12.74
CA GLY A 329 9.46 26.78 -13.92
C GLY A 329 8.98 26.00 -15.13
N THR A 330 9.91 25.67 -16.02
CA THR A 330 9.66 24.80 -17.18
C THR A 330 9.39 23.35 -16.74
N PRO A 331 8.82 22.50 -17.61
CA PRO A 331 8.61 21.09 -17.28
C PRO A 331 9.88 20.35 -16.84
N GLU A 332 11.03 20.67 -17.45
CA GLU A 332 12.32 20.10 -17.07
C GLU A 332 12.78 20.57 -15.69
N GLN A 333 12.58 21.86 -15.37
CA GLN A 333 12.93 22.41 -14.06
C GLN A 333 12.05 21.81 -12.96
N ILE A 334 10.74 21.74 -13.19
CA ILE A 334 9.78 21.11 -12.28
C ILE A 334 10.13 19.64 -12.09
N GLY A 335 10.33 18.88 -13.17
CA GLY A 335 10.62 17.45 -13.09
C GLY A 335 11.97 17.16 -12.42
N ASN A 336 13.00 17.95 -12.71
CA ASN A 336 14.31 17.80 -12.07
C ASN A 336 14.23 18.10 -10.57
N ALA A 337 13.54 19.18 -10.16
CA ALA A 337 13.34 19.50 -8.75
C ALA A 337 12.50 18.45 -8.03
N HIS A 338 11.41 17.97 -8.65
CA HIS A 338 10.58 16.88 -8.16
C HIS A 338 11.43 15.64 -7.86
N GLY A 339 12.22 15.19 -8.85
CA GLY A 339 13.10 14.03 -8.68
C GLY A 339 14.18 14.24 -7.62
N LEU A 340 14.85 15.39 -7.59
CA LEU A 340 15.92 15.67 -6.62
C LEU A 340 15.41 15.71 -5.18
N LEU A 341 14.29 16.39 -4.94
CA LEU A 341 13.72 16.59 -3.61
C LEU A 341 13.07 15.31 -3.05
N LEU A 342 12.48 14.49 -3.93
CA LEU A 342 11.64 13.35 -3.53
C LEU A 342 12.25 11.98 -3.90
N ARG A 343 13.51 11.92 -4.33
CA ARG A 343 14.17 10.72 -4.87
C ARG A 343 13.87 9.41 -4.12
N PRO A 344 14.00 9.32 -2.78
CA PRO A 344 13.73 8.06 -2.07
C PRO A 344 12.27 7.61 -2.22
N TRP A 345 11.35 8.56 -2.29
CA TRP A 345 9.91 8.31 -2.37
C TRP A 345 9.45 8.04 -3.81
N VAL A 346 10.13 8.58 -4.82
CA VAL A 346 9.92 8.19 -6.24
C VAL A 346 10.16 6.69 -6.41
N ARG A 347 11.24 6.15 -5.82
CA ARG A 347 11.50 4.71 -5.85
C ARG A 347 10.38 3.93 -5.14
N LEU A 348 9.89 4.39 -3.99
CA LEU A 348 8.80 3.71 -3.28
C LEU A 348 7.50 3.68 -4.09
N LEU A 349 7.18 4.75 -4.83
CA LEU A 349 6.03 4.77 -5.74
C LEU A 349 6.17 3.67 -6.81
N VAL A 350 7.33 3.57 -7.44
CA VAL A 350 7.64 2.54 -8.45
C VAL A 350 7.57 1.13 -7.84
N ASP A 351 8.20 0.92 -6.69
CA ASP A 351 8.22 -0.37 -6.00
C ASP A 351 6.80 -0.83 -5.63
N SER A 352 5.92 0.11 -5.28
CA SER A 352 4.52 -0.16 -4.93
C SER A 352 3.66 -0.46 -6.16
N THR A 353 3.74 0.37 -7.20
CA THR A 353 2.84 0.35 -8.36
C THR A 353 3.28 -0.63 -9.44
N VAL A 354 4.57 -0.69 -9.75
CA VAL A 354 5.10 -1.53 -10.83
C VAL A 354 5.43 -2.92 -10.30
N TYR A 355 6.13 -3.02 -9.17
CA TYR A 355 6.72 -4.30 -8.73
C TYR A 355 5.88 -5.07 -7.71
N LEU A 356 5.38 -4.45 -6.65
CA LEU A 356 4.50 -5.12 -5.69
C LEU A 356 3.20 -5.53 -6.36
N VAL A 357 2.48 -4.56 -6.95
CA VAL A 357 1.23 -4.87 -7.65
C VAL A 357 1.49 -5.76 -8.85
N GLY A 358 2.61 -5.58 -9.55
CA GLY A 358 2.98 -6.45 -10.66
C GLY A 358 3.18 -7.91 -10.25
N LEU A 359 3.85 -8.17 -9.13
CA LEU A 359 3.99 -9.52 -8.60
C LEU A 359 2.62 -10.12 -8.24
N VAL A 360 1.79 -9.37 -7.50
CA VAL A 360 0.48 -9.84 -7.04
C VAL A 360 -0.47 -10.09 -8.22
N GLU A 361 -0.59 -9.16 -9.16
CA GLU A 361 -1.48 -9.32 -10.32
C GLU A 361 -0.94 -10.35 -11.30
N THR A 362 0.38 -10.51 -11.46
CA THR A 362 0.95 -11.60 -12.26
C THR A 362 0.54 -12.96 -11.72
N VAL A 363 0.69 -13.17 -10.40
CA VAL A 363 0.27 -14.40 -9.75
C VAL A 363 -1.25 -14.56 -9.84
N LYS A 364 -2.04 -13.51 -9.53
CA LYS A 364 -3.51 -13.56 -9.46
C LYS A 364 -4.20 -13.69 -10.81
N LYS A 365 -3.61 -13.20 -11.89
CA LYS A 365 -4.22 -13.24 -13.23
C LYS A 365 -3.57 -14.25 -14.17
N ALA A 366 -2.43 -14.84 -13.80
CA ALA A 366 -1.60 -15.63 -14.70
C ALA A 366 -1.32 -14.89 -16.02
N ARG A 367 -1.06 -13.59 -15.92
CA ARG A 367 -0.67 -12.73 -17.04
C ARG A 367 0.54 -11.91 -16.62
N TRP A 368 1.49 -11.71 -17.53
CA TRP A 368 2.67 -10.92 -17.22
C TRP A 368 2.30 -9.43 -17.10
N PHE A 369 2.19 -8.93 -15.87
CA PHE A 369 1.64 -7.60 -15.60
C PHE A 369 2.46 -6.46 -16.21
N ILE A 370 3.79 -6.63 -16.31
CA ILE A 370 4.66 -5.61 -16.90
C ILE A 370 4.31 -5.38 -18.39
N ASN A 371 3.94 -6.43 -19.14
CA ASN A 371 3.46 -6.26 -20.52
C ASN A 371 2.11 -5.52 -20.57
N ASP A 372 1.23 -5.74 -19.58
CA ASP A 372 -0.04 -4.99 -19.51
C ASP A 372 0.21 -3.49 -19.28
N LEU A 373 1.22 -3.14 -18.47
CA LEU A 373 1.63 -1.73 -18.28
C LEU A 373 2.35 -1.14 -19.50
N ASP A 374 3.19 -1.91 -20.19
CA ASP A 374 3.81 -1.46 -21.45
C ASP A 374 2.75 -1.23 -22.53
N ASP A 375 1.74 -2.12 -22.66
CA ASP A 375 0.62 -1.92 -23.57
C ASP A 375 -0.17 -0.65 -23.23
N ALA A 376 -0.48 -0.44 -21.94
CA ALA A 376 -1.09 0.79 -21.48
C ALA A 376 -0.25 2.01 -21.87
N TRP A 377 1.05 2.00 -21.57
CA TRP A 377 1.95 3.09 -21.95
C TRP A 377 1.96 3.33 -23.46
N ASN A 378 2.11 2.29 -24.28
CA ASN A 378 2.18 2.42 -25.73
C ASN A 378 0.92 3.05 -26.33
N ARG A 379 -0.25 2.76 -25.75
CA ARG A 379 -1.54 3.29 -26.22
C ARG A 379 -1.83 4.70 -25.68
N LEU A 380 -1.43 4.99 -24.45
CA LEU A 380 -1.65 6.28 -23.80
C LEU A 380 -0.63 7.35 -24.24
N SER A 381 0.64 6.95 -24.41
CA SER A 381 1.78 7.85 -24.66
C SER A 381 1.59 8.84 -25.82
N PRO A 382 1.03 8.44 -26.98
CA PRO A 382 0.77 9.37 -28.08
C PRO A 382 -0.22 10.49 -27.76
N HIS A 383 -1.06 10.31 -26.73
CA HIS A 383 -2.07 11.26 -26.29
C HIS A 383 -1.62 12.11 -25.09
N ILE A 384 -0.51 11.76 -24.44
CA ILE A 384 0.06 12.55 -23.34
C ILE A 384 0.74 13.79 -23.92
N PRO A 385 0.39 15.02 -23.47
CA PRO A 385 1.07 16.24 -23.89
C PRO A 385 2.59 16.19 -23.68
N GLU A 386 3.35 16.66 -24.66
CA GLU A 386 4.82 16.60 -24.68
C GLU A 386 5.49 17.19 -23.43
N ARG A 387 4.89 18.23 -22.83
CA ARG A 387 5.40 18.81 -21.58
C ARG A 387 5.49 17.79 -20.43
N TYR A 388 4.57 16.84 -20.34
CA TYR A 388 4.61 15.82 -19.30
C TYR A 388 5.61 14.70 -19.60
N HIS A 389 5.91 14.42 -20.88
CA HIS A 389 7.04 13.55 -21.24
C HIS A 389 8.36 14.15 -20.76
N ARG A 390 8.59 15.44 -21.03
CA ARG A 390 9.79 16.16 -20.58
C ARG A 390 9.90 16.23 -19.05
N GLU A 391 8.79 16.42 -18.33
CA GLU A 391 8.77 16.38 -16.86
C GLU A 391 9.16 14.98 -16.33
N MET A 392 8.60 13.91 -16.90
CA MET A 392 8.97 12.52 -16.54
C MET A 392 10.45 12.20 -16.84
N GLU A 393 10.98 12.68 -17.96
CA GLU A 393 12.39 12.53 -18.34
C GLU A 393 13.34 13.24 -17.38
N ALA A 394 12.95 14.44 -16.91
CA ALA A 394 13.70 15.17 -15.92
C ALA A 394 13.66 14.49 -14.54
N ILE A 395 12.51 13.93 -14.12
CA ILE A 395 12.41 13.12 -12.89
C ILE A 395 13.34 11.91 -12.96
N ALA A 396 13.31 11.16 -14.06
CA ALA A 396 14.16 9.98 -14.26
C ALA A 396 15.66 10.36 -14.24
N SER A 397 16.02 11.46 -14.89
CA SER A 397 17.41 11.97 -14.90
C SER A 397 17.89 12.37 -13.50
N ALA A 398 17.00 12.87 -12.65
CA ALA A 398 17.30 13.23 -11.27
C ALA A 398 17.30 12.02 -10.29
N CYS A 399 16.83 10.85 -10.72
CA CYS A 399 16.67 9.64 -9.90
C CYS A 399 17.45 8.45 -10.48
N PRO A 400 18.76 8.30 -10.21
CA PRO A 400 19.59 7.26 -10.85
C PRO A 400 19.12 5.81 -10.57
N ASP A 401 18.39 5.57 -9.47
CA ASP A 401 17.89 4.24 -9.10
C ASP A 401 16.56 3.86 -9.77
N VAL A 402 16.02 4.75 -10.62
CA VAL A 402 14.74 4.61 -11.32
C VAL A 402 14.91 4.98 -12.79
N SER A 403 14.65 4.04 -13.68
CA SER A 403 14.67 4.25 -15.12
C SER A 403 13.49 5.10 -15.61
N LEU A 404 13.66 5.72 -16.78
CA LEU A 404 12.57 6.43 -17.45
C LEU A 404 11.35 5.53 -17.72
N ARG A 405 11.57 4.25 -18.05
CA ARG A 405 10.45 3.30 -18.22
C ARG A 405 9.68 3.14 -16.92
N GLU A 406 10.34 3.00 -15.77
CA GLU A 406 9.67 2.89 -14.47
C GLU A 406 8.85 4.15 -14.13
N VAL A 407 9.38 5.35 -14.39
CA VAL A 407 8.63 6.61 -14.22
C VAL A 407 7.39 6.64 -15.13
N ARG A 408 7.54 6.26 -16.40
CA ARG A 408 6.42 6.21 -17.36
C ARG A 408 5.34 5.21 -16.95
N LEU A 409 5.72 3.99 -16.60
CA LEU A 409 4.78 2.92 -16.20
C LEU A 409 4.03 3.26 -14.91
N SER A 410 4.72 3.82 -13.91
CA SER A 410 4.09 4.28 -12.67
C SER A 410 3.12 5.44 -12.87
N ASN A 411 3.34 6.30 -13.87
CA ASN A 411 2.44 7.43 -14.17
C ASN A 411 1.17 7.03 -14.93
N VAL A 412 1.18 5.91 -15.66
CA VAL A 412 -0.03 5.35 -16.31
C VAL A 412 -0.75 4.31 -15.46
N PHE A 413 -0.15 3.86 -14.36
CA PHE A 413 -0.75 2.91 -13.41
C PHE A 413 -2.18 3.29 -12.94
N PRO A 414 -2.54 4.56 -12.70
CA PRO A 414 -3.91 4.94 -12.34
C PRO A 414 -4.97 4.58 -13.38
N GLU A 415 -4.63 4.44 -14.67
CA GLU A 415 -5.55 4.02 -15.74
C GLU A 415 -6.02 2.56 -15.61
N TYR A 416 -5.51 1.85 -14.61
CA TYR A 416 -5.85 0.48 -14.31
C TYR A 416 -6.83 0.34 -13.13
N PHE A 417 -7.15 1.42 -12.40
CA PHE A 417 -7.95 1.39 -11.15
C PHE A 417 -8.93 2.58 -10.99
N HIS A 418 -9.83 2.53 -10.00
CA HIS A 418 -11.05 3.36 -9.94
C HIS A 418 -11.37 3.93 -8.53
N CYS A 419 -12.08 5.09 -8.39
CA CYS A 419 -12.20 5.91 -7.13
C CYS A 419 -13.60 6.57 -6.88
N SER A 420 -13.78 7.66 -6.08
CA SER A 420 -15.09 8.34 -5.74
C SER A 420 -15.02 9.85 -5.33
N GLY A 421 -16.07 10.70 -5.46
CA GLY A 421 -16.05 12.15 -5.05
C GLY A 421 -17.38 12.96 -5.14
N PHE A 422 -17.51 14.17 -4.57
CA PHE A 422 -18.72 15.04 -4.52
C PHE A 422 -18.44 16.58 -4.45
N ALA A 423 -19.43 17.46 -4.73
CA ALA A 423 -19.35 18.90 -4.40
C ALA A 423 -20.69 19.55 -3.96
N LEU A 424 -20.63 20.53 -3.06
CA LEU A 424 -21.76 21.24 -2.45
C LEU A 424 -21.50 22.76 -2.43
N PHE A 425 -22.51 23.61 -2.60
CA PHE A 425 -22.34 25.07 -2.56
C PHE A 425 -23.68 25.79 -2.37
N GLY A 426 -23.70 27.13 -2.43
CA GLY A 426 -24.96 27.90 -2.48
C GLY A 426 -25.84 27.62 -1.26
N SER A 427 -27.15 27.41 -1.47
CA SER A 427 -28.07 27.08 -0.37
C SER A 427 -27.80 25.73 0.29
N ALA A 428 -26.99 24.85 -0.32
CA ALA A 428 -26.57 23.61 0.34
C ALA A 428 -25.60 23.90 1.51
N THR A 429 -24.94 25.07 1.54
CA THR A 429 -23.92 25.43 2.53
C THR A 429 -24.32 26.65 3.35
N ALA A 430 -24.07 26.64 4.67
CA ALA A 430 -24.45 27.73 5.58
C ALA A 430 -23.81 29.08 5.21
N ASP A 431 -22.59 29.02 4.68
CA ASP A 431 -21.81 30.18 4.27
C ASP A 431 -21.85 30.43 2.76
N LYS A 432 -22.65 29.65 2.02
CA LYS A 432 -22.77 29.70 0.55
C LYS A 432 -21.49 29.36 -0.22
N ALA A 433 -20.44 28.91 0.47
CA ALA A 433 -19.17 28.58 -0.14
C ALA A 433 -19.22 27.22 -0.86
N LEU A 434 -18.39 27.05 -1.89
CA LEU A 434 -18.24 25.76 -2.56
C LEU A 434 -17.28 24.83 -1.80
N TYR A 435 -17.79 23.65 -1.47
CA TYR A 435 -17.11 22.54 -0.84
C TYR A 435 -17.02 21.36 -1.80
N HIS A 436 -15.81 21.06 -2.28
CA HIS A 436 -15.56 19.91 -3.13
C HIS A 436 -14.79 18.84 -2.36
N GLY A 437 -15.45 17.71 -2.11
CA GLY A 437 -14.87 16.54 -1.42
C GLY A 437 -14.43 15.44 -2.39
N ARG A 438 -13.18 14.98 -2.29
CA ARG A 438 -12.68 13.84 -3.07
C ARG A 438 -12.29 12.66 -2.16
N VAL A 439 -12.73 11.45 -2.53
CA VAL A 439 -12.47 10.18 -1.82
C VAL A 439 -11.67 9.23 -2.71
N LEU A 440 -10.35 9.15 -2.51
CA LEU A 440 -9.53 8.18 -3.24
C LEU A 440 -9.54 6.82 -2.52
N ASP A 441 -10.38 5.90 -2.97
CA ASP A 441 -10.47 4.53 -2.42
C ASP A 441 -9.43 3.63 -3.11
N TYR A 442 -8.14 3.89 -2.83
CA TYR A 442 -7.01 3.26 -3.49
C TYR A 442 -6.18 2.42 -2.53
N MET A 443 -5.77 1.25 -2.98
CA MET A 443 -5.04 0.19 -2.27
C MET A 443 -4.10 0.66 -1.12
N THR A 444 -4.64 0.95 0.07
CA THR A 444 -3.81 1.34 1.24
C THR A 444 -2.80 0.25 1.64
N GLU A 445 -3.05 -0.98 1.18
CA GLU A 445 -2.19 -2.14 1.39
C GLU A 445 -0.90 -2.14 0.56
N ILE A 446 -0.76 -1.26 -0.45
CA ILE A 446 0.48 -1.14 -1.25
C ILE A 446 1.38 0.01 -0.78
N GLY A 447 1.00 0.73 0.28
CA GLY A 447 1.89 1.69 0.95
C GLY A 447 2.04 3.04 0.24
N LEU A 448 1.15 3.44 -0.67
CA LEU A 448 1.24 4.75 -1.35
C LEU A 448 1.24 5.94 -0.38
N GLN A 449 0.66 5.77 0.81
CA GLN A 449 0.71 6.77 1.87
C GLN A 449 2.14 7.14 2.31
N ASP A 450 3.10 6.22 2.16
CA ASP A 450 4.50 6.45 2.53
C ASP A 450 5.19 7.46 1.59
N CYS A 451 4.60 7.73 0.42
CA CYS A 451 5.12 8.66 -0.58
C CYS A 451 4.11 9.77 -0.94
N ALA A 452 3.11 10.01 -0.09
CA ALA A 452 2.11 11.05 -0.31
C ALA A 452 2.69 12.46 -0.08
N VAL A 453 2.38 13.39 -0.99
CA VAL A 453 2.93 14.75 -0.99
C VAL A 453 1.82 15.75 -1.35
N ALA A 454 1.75 16.85 -0.62
CA ALA A 454 0.99 18.02 -1.05
C ALA A 454 1.86 18.86 -1.99
N PHE A 455 1.41 19.09 -3.22
CA PHE A 455 2.13 19.88 -4.21
C PHE A 455 1.47 21.25 -4.41
N VAL A 456 2.31 22.28 -4.51
CA VAL A 456 1.97 23.55 -5.15
C VAL A 456 2.89 23.70 -6.34
N ILE A 457 2.32 23.81 -7.54
CA ILE A 457 3.09 23.84 -8.78
C ILE A 457 2.73 25.11 -9.55
N ARG A 458 3.74 25.89 -9.94
CA ARG A 458 3.61 27.08 -10.81
C ARG A 458 4.40 26.86 -12.10
N PRO A 459 3.79 26.31 -13.16
CA PRO A 459 4.44 26.22 -14.45
C PRO A 459 4.68 27.63 -15.05
N ASP A 460 5.68 27.78 -15.92
CA ASP A 460 5.92 29.03 -16.66
C ASP A 460 4.74 29.43 -17.57
N SER A 461 3.94 28.44 -17.97
CA SER A 461 2.75 28.63 -18.80
C SER A 461 1.57 27.90 -18.19
N GLY A 462 0.48 28.63 -18.00
CA GLY A 462 -0.73 28.15 -17.33
C GLY A 462 -0.83 28.63 -15.89
N HIS A 463 -1.84 28.13 -15.19
CA HIS A 463 -2.14 28.50 -13.82
C HIS A 463 -1.28 27.77 -12.81
N ALA A 464 -0.95 28.45 -11.72
CA ALA A 464 -0.47 27.78 -10.52
C ALA A 464 -1.62 27.01 -9.84
N PHE A 465 -1.31 25.86 -9.25
CA PHE A 465 -2.33 25.01 -8.64
C PHE A 465 -1.81 24.22 -7.44
N PHE A 466 -2.76 23.78 -6.62
CA PHE A 466 -2.54 22.87 -5.50
C PHE A 466 -3.14 21.49 -5.83
N ASN A 467 -2.36 20.43 -5.62
CA ASN A 467 -2.86 19.06 -5.68
C ASN A 467 -2.15 18.16 -4.66
N PRO A 468 -2.90 17.37 -3.88
CA PRO A 468 -2.32 16.22 -3.19
C PRO A 468 -2.02 15.10 -4.18
N GLY A 469 -0.81 14.57 -4.16
CA GLY A 469 -0.33 13.54 -5.08
C GLY A 469 0.70 12.62 -4.41
N PHE A 470 1.57 12.03 -5.23
CA PHE A 470 2.60 11.11 -4.78
C PHE A 470 3.94 11.45 -5.41
N ALA A 471 5.04 11.22 -4.70
CA ALA A 471 6.38 11.43 -5.22
C ALA A 471 6.63 10.61 -6.49
N GLY A 472 6.99 11.26 -7.59
CA GLY A 472 7.22 10.67 -8.91
C GLY A 472 5.99 10.67 -9.82
N PHE A 473 4.81 11.05 -9.30
CA PHE A 473 3.59 11.15 -10.08
C PHE A 473 3.41 12.57 -10.62
N VAL A 474 3.45 12.72 -11.95
CA VAL A 474 3.31 13.98 -12.69
C VAL A 474 1.83 14.37 -12.86
N GLY A 475 0.95 13.38 -13.02
CA GLY A 475 -0.48 13.62 -13.15
C GLY A 475 -1.13 14.17 -11.87
N ALA A 476 -2.42 14.50 -11.95
CA ALA A 476 -3.23 14.91 -10.82
C ALA A 476 -4.49 14.05 -10.71
N VAL A 477 -4.96 13.83 -9.49
CA VAL A 477 -6.18 13.04 -9.18
C VAL A 477 -7.24 13.91 -8.48
N GLY A 478 -7.05 15.22 -8.55
CA GLY A 478 -7.87 16.27 -7.96
C GLY A 478 -7.02 17.45 -7.53
N GLY A 479 -7.60 18.64 -7.50
CA GLY A 479 -6.88 19.87 -7.15
C GLY A 479 -7.74 21.12 -7.27
N MET A 480 -7.12 22.26 -6.97
CA MET A 480 -7.67 23.58 -7.29
C MET A 480 -6.56 24.49 -7.82
N ASN A 481 -6.91 25.41 -8.73
CA ASN A 481 -5.96 26.37 -9.29
C ASN A 481 -6.18 27.80 -8.76
N GLU A 482 -5.25 28.70 -9.07
CA GLU A 482 -5.30 30.09 -8.60
C GLU A 482 -6.50 30.88 -9.17
N SER A 483 -7.06 30.44 -10.31
CA SER A 483 -8.31 30.94 -10.89
C SER A 483 -9.58 30.41 -10.21
N GLN A 484 -9.45 29.76 -9.05
CA GLN A 484 -10.57 29.28 -8.22
C GLN A 484 -11.45 28.21 -8.89
N ILE A 485 -10.86 27.44 -9.81
CA ILE A 485 -11.44 26.19 -10.32
C ILE A 485 -10.97 25.03 -9.45
N SER A 486 -11.86 24.06 -9.21
CA SER A 486 -11.48 22.79 -8.60
C SER A 486 -12.07 21.59 -9.34
N ILE A 487 -11.36 20.48 -9.29
CA ILE A 487 -11.71 19.23 -9.94
C ILE A 487 -11.38 18.05 -9.03
N GLY A 488 -12.21 17.02 -9.11
CA GLY A 488 -12.05 15.73 -8.45
C GLY A 488 -12.59 14.65 -9.38
N GLU A 489 -12.02 13.46 -9.28
CA GLU A 489 -12.35 12.31 -10.12
C GLU A 489 -12.89 11.14 -9.29
N MET A 490 -13.59 10.27 -10.00
CA MET A 490 -14.01 8.95 -9.58
C MET A 490 -13.85 7.99 -10.76
N GLY A 491 -12.94 7.03 -10.69
CA GLY A 491 -12.92 5.98 -11.72
C GLY A 491 -14.15 5.07 -11.73
N GLY A 492 -14.45 4.52 -12.91
CA GLY A 492 -15.58 3.62 -13.18
C GLY A 492 -15.12 2.23 -13.67
N ARG A 493 -15.41 1.88 -14.92
CA ARG A 493 -15.05 0.65 -15.63
C ARG A 493 -14.15 0.97 -16.83
N GLY A 494 -14.16 0.12 -17.85
CA GLY A 494 -13.51 0.41 -19.13
C GLY A 494 -12.00 0.15 -19.14
N ARG A 495 -11.46 -0.62 -18.19
CA ARG A 495 -10.07 -1.11 -18.26
C ARG A 495 -9.77 -1.65 -19.66
N PHE A 496 -8.57 -1.34 -20.18
CA PHE A 496 -8.11 -1.61 -21.55
C PHE A 496 -8.68 -0.69 -22.65
N ARG A 497 -9.45 0.36 -22.31
CA ARG A 497 -9.84 1.42 -23.25
C ARG A 497 -8.90 2.62 -23.10
N TRP A 498 -7.71 2.50 -23.65
CA TRP A 498 -6.57 3.39 -23.35
C TRP A 498 -6.16 4.32 -24.50
N ASP A 499 -6.90 4.33 -25.60
CA ASP A 499 -6.57 5.14 -26.79
C ASP A 499 -7.08 6.59 -26.63
N GLY A 500 -6.56 7.28 -25.60
CA GLY A 500 -6.93 8.65 -25.25
C GLY A 500 -6.00 9.27 -24.20
N VAL A 501 -6.28 10.51 -23.83
CA VAL A 501 -5.51 11.22 -22.78
C VAL A 501 -5.82 10.57 -21.43
N PRO A 502 -4.82 10.10 -20.67
CA PRO A 502 -5.06 9.55 -19.33
C PRO A 502 -5.80 10.54 -18.43
N MET A 503 -6.71 10.05 -17.60
CA MET A 503 -7.49 10.83 -16.64
C MET A 503 -6.59 11.73 -15.79
N SER A 504 -5.46 11.19 -15.31
CA SER A 504 -4.56 11.95 -14.44
C SER A 504 -3.96 13.18 -15.13
N PHE A 505 -3.71 13.07 -16.44
CA PHE A 505 -3.24 14.20 -17.25
C PHE A 505 -4.41 15.09 -17.69
N MET A 506 -5.61 14.58 -17.90
CA MET A 506 -6.81 15.41 -18.10
C MET A 506 -7.06 16.33 -16.91
N VAL A 507 -7.00 15.80 -15.68
CA VAL A 507 -7.14 16.58 -14.46
C VAL A 507 -5.99 17.60 -14.32
N ARG A 508 -4.75 17.19 -14.60
CA ARG A 508 -3.59 18.10 -14.58
C ARG A 508 -3.74 19.25 -15.59
N ARG A 509 -4.19 18.95 -16.81
CA ARG A 509 -4.49 19.95 -17.84
C ARG A 509 -5.58 20.91 -17.41
N ALA A 510 -6.66 20.42 -16.79
CA ALA A 510 -7.70 21.28 -16.23
C ALA A 510 -7.15 22.31 -15.24
N LEU A 511 -6.29 21.86 -14.32
CA LEU A 511 -5.68 22.73 -13.32
C LEU A 511 -4.76 23.77 -13.96
N GLU A 512 -4.01 23.41 -15.01
CA GLU A 512 -3.07 24.31 -15.71
C GLU A 512 -3.75 25.25 -16.73
N GLU A 513 -4.81 24.80 -17.42
CA GLU A 513 -5.33 25.43 -18.63
C GLU A 513 -6.68 26.15 -18.44
N CYS A 514 -7.46 25.83 -17.40
CA CYS A 514 -8.86 26.27 -17.31
C CYS A 514 -9.11 27.35 -16.22
N ASP A 515 -9.84 28.39 -16.61
CA ASP A 515 -10.33 29.46 -15.73
C ASP A 515 -11.82 29.35 -15.41
N THR A 516 -12.59 28.57 -16.17
CA THR A 516 -14.06 28.55 -16.11
C THR A 516 -14.63 27.15 -16.32
N LEU A 517 -15.86 26.90 -15.84
CA LEU A 517 -16.57 25.65 -16.15
C LEU A 517 -16.72 25.40 -17.65
N GLN A 518 -16.86 26.45 -18.47
CA GLN A 518 -16.98 26.28 -19.92
C GLN A 518 -15.68 25.78 -20.54
N GLN A 519 -14.53 26.33 -20.16
CA GLN A 519 -13.23 25.81 -20.61
C GLN A 519 -12.99 24.37 -20.15
N MET A 520 -13.46 23.99 -18.95
CA MET A 520 -13.42 22.59 -18.49
C MET A 520 -14.25 21.67 -19.39
N LYS A 521 -15.47 22.10 -19.77
CA LYS A 521 -16.30 21.35 -20.75
C LYS A 521 -15.60 21.25 -22.09
N ASP A 522 -15.03 22.34 -22.59
CA ASP A 522 -14.37 22.39 -23.89
C ASP A 522 -13.13 21.49 -23.91
N LEU A 523 -12.34 21.48 -22.83
CA LEU A 523 -11.20 20.58 -22.66
C LEU A 523 -11.61 19.11 -22.76
N TRP A 524 -12.70 18.71 -22.10
CA TRP A 524 -13.21 17.34 -22.14
C TRP A 524 -13.87 16.97 -23.48
N ASN A 525 -14.55 17.92 -24.14
CA ASN A 525 -15.13 17.72 -25.47
C ASN A 525 -14.05 17.53 -26.55
N ASN A 526 -12.93 18.25 -26.43
CA ASN A 526 -11.89 18.29 -27.45
C ASN A 526 -10.73 17.30 -27.20
N SER A 527 -10.79 16.49 -26.14
CA SER A 527 -9.78 15.48 -25.83
C SER A 527 -10.36 14.09 -26.00
N LEU A 528 -9.58 13.17 -26.61
CA LEU A 528 -9.90 11.75 -26.57
C LEU A 528 -9.76 11.27 -25.12
N ARG A 529 -10.73 10.47 -24.66
CA ARG A 529 -10.84 10.05 -23.26
C ARG A 529 -10.59 8.56 -23.13
N THR A 530 -10.07 8.16 -21.99
CA THR A 530 -9.82 6.76 -21.63
C THR A 530 -10.87 6.25 -20.66
N CYS A 531 -10.98 4.92 -20.55
CA CYS A 531 -11.77 4.19 -19.56
C CYS A 531 -13.16 4.80 -19.28
N GLU A 532 -13.79 4.47 -18.16
CA GLU A 532 -14.96 5.18 -17.67
C GLU A 532 -14.55 5.94 -16.42
N TYR A 533 -14.86 7.23 -16.40
CA TYR A 533 -14.58 8.13 -15.29
C TYR A 533 -15.77 9.03 -15.02
N PHE A 534 -15.86 9.44 -13.77
CA PHE A 534 -16.80 10.42 -13.28
C PHE A 534 -15.98 11.58 -12.71
N TYR A 535 -16.46 12.80 -12.87
CA TYR A 535 -15.78 13.98 -12.35
C TYR A 535 -16.77 14.91 -11.70
N VAL A 536 -16.26 15.71 -10.77
CA VAL A 536 -16.95 16.89 -10.31
C VAL A 536 -16.10 18.08 -10.69
N PHE A 537 -16.67 19.02 -11.44
CA PHE A 537 -16.04 20.30 -11.78
C PHE A 537 -16.71 21.39 -10.99
N ALA A 538 -15.94 22.34 -10.49
CA ALA A 538 -16.48 23.41 -9.66
C ALA A 538 -15.76 24.72 -9.94
N ASP A 539 -16.53 25.81 -9.98
CA ASP A 539 -16.04 27.17 -10.15
C ASP A 539 -16.57 28.05 -9.03
N ALA A 540 -15.68 28.59 -8.21
CA ALA A 540 -16.11 29.41 -7.08
C ALA A 540 -16.44 30.86 -7.45
N LYS A 541 -16.05 31.32 -8.65
CA LYS A 541 -16.36 32.67 -9.14
C LYS A 541 -17.85 32.79 -9.49
N ILE A 542 -18.38 31.75 -10.12
CA ILE A 542 -19.80 31.53 -10.37
C ILE A 542 -20.19 30.28 -9.58
N PRO A 543 -20.55 30.38 -8.28
CA PRO A 543 -20.64 29.25 -7.36
C PRO A 543 -21.61 28.18 -7.90
N ASP A 544 -21.04 27.27 -8.69
CA ASP A 544 -21.71 26.30 -9.54
C ASP A 544 -20.78 25.10 -9.77
N ALA A 545 -21.36 23.96 -10.06
CA ALA A 545 -20.63 22.72 -10.30
C ALA A 545 -21.32 21.83 -11.31
N LEU A 546 -20.54 20.92 -11.88
CA LEU A 546 -21.00 19.92 -12.84
C LEU A 546 -20.56 18.54 -12.37
N ALA A 547 -21.51 17.62 -12.33
CA ALA A 547 -21.19 16.20 -12.41
C ALA A 547 -20.90 15.87 -13.87
N VAL A 548 -19.84 15.10 -14.10
CA VAL A 548 -19.46 14.64 -15.43
C VAL A 548 -19.38 13.13 -15.40
N TYR A 549 -20.06 12.47 -16.32
CA TYR A 549 -19.83 11.07 -16.65
C TYR A 549 -19.18 11.02 -18.02
N ALA A 550 -18.06 10.33 -18.14
CA ALA A 550 -17.31 10.26 -19.38
C ALA A 550 -16.74 8.86 -19.62
N THR A 551 -16.96 8.39 -20.84
CA THR A 551 -16.28 7.24 -21.45
C THR A 551 -15.57 7.71 -22.72
N PRO A 552 -14.90 6.83 -23.50
CA PRO A 552 -14.35 7.24 -24.77
C PRO A 552 -15.45 7.63 -25.77
N ASP A 553 -16.64 7.02 -25.68
CA ASP A 553 -17.72 7.21 -26.66
C ASP A 553 -18.81 8.17 -26.16
N GLU A 554 -19.00 8.28 -24.85
CA GLU A 554 -20.10 8.98 -24.24
C GLU A 554 -19.61 10.05 -23.27
N MET A 555 -20.31 11.17 -23.22
CA MET A 555 -20.07 12.19 -22.21
C MET A 555 -21.37 12.90 -21.83
N VAL A 556 -21.62 13.01 -20.54
CA VAL A 556 -22.80 13.64 -19.97
C VAL A 556 -22.36 14.65 -18.92
N PHE A 557 -22.88 15.87 -19.05
CA PHE A 557 -22.75 16.91 -18.04
C PHE A 557 -24.09 17.07 -17.31
N LEU A 558 -24.07 16.93 -16.00
CA LEU A 558 -25.21 17.11 -15.13
C LEU A 558 -24.97 18.34 -14.24
N GLY A 559 -25.86 19.33 -14.35
CA GLY A 559 -25.83 20.52 -13.51
C GLY A 559 -26.23 20.24 -12.08
N ALA A 560 -25.88 21.14 -11.16
CA ALA A 560 -26.31 21.04 -9.78
C ALA A 560 -27.84 21.03 -9.65
N GLY A 561 -28.34 20.23 -8.71
CA GLY A 561 -29.77 20.07 -8.48
C GLY A 561 -30.55 19.37 -9.59
N GLN A 562 -29.90 18.84 -10.63
CA GLN A 562 -30.58 18.08 -11.67
C GLN A 562 -30.78 16.61 -11.27
N ASP A 563 -31.92 16.05 -11.66
CA ASP A 563 -32.26 14.64 -11.48
C ASP A 563 -31.42 13.75 -12.40
N HIS A 564 -31.10 12.54 -11.96
CA HIS A 564 -30.45 11.54 -12.79
C HIS A 564 -30.81 10.11 -12.34
N ASP A 565 -31.10 9.21 -13.29
CA ASP A 565 -31.57 7.84 -12.99
C ASP A 565 -30.66 7.08 -12.02
N PHE A 566 -29.34 7.22 -12.17
CA PHE A 566 -28.38 6.54 -11.28
C PHE A 566 -28.11 7.29 -9.97
N LEU A 567 -28.18 8.62 -9.98
CA LEU A 567 -27.82 9.43 -8.80
C LEU A 567 -29.03 9.72 -7.89
N GLY A 568 -30.24 9.53 -8.41
CA GLY A 568 -31.52 9.88 -7.79
C GLY A 568 -31.93 11.33 -8.06
N GLU A 569 -32.97 11.77 -7.36
CA GLU A 569 -33.47 13.15 -7.42
C GLU A 569 -32.37 14.17 -7.10
N GLY A 570 -32.41 15.30 -7.79
CA GLY A 570 -31.51 16.41 -7.61
C GLY A 570 -31.65 17.02 -6.22
N ILE A 571 -30.50 17.40 -5.63
CA ILE A 571 -30.48 18.18 -4.40
C ILE A 571 -30.10 19.61 -4.81
N VAL A 572 -30.97 20.57 -4.52
CA VAL A 572 -30.78 21.99 -4.89
C VAL A 572 -29.39 22.47 -4.45
N ASP A 573 -28.67 23.14 -5.34
CA ASP A 573 -27.31 23.65 -5.15
C ASP A 573 -26.27 22.60 -4.72
N ALA A 574 -26.43 21.35 -5.17
CA ALA A 574 -25.50 20.28 -4.90
C ALA A 574 -25.27 19.35 -6.10
N VAL A 575 -24.04 18.82 -6.19
CA VAL A 575 -23.66 17.72 -7.06
C VAL A 575 -23.13 16.58 -6.20
N VAL A 576 -23.90 15.51 -6.07
CA VAL A 576 -23.55 14.37 -5.21
C VAL A 576 -23.29 13.14 -6.07
N MET A 577 -22.03 12.72 -6.15
CA MET A 577 -21.62 11.52 -6.89
C MET A 577 -21.01 10.49 -5.94
N SER A 578 -21.37 9.22 -6.13
CA SER A 578 -20.79 8.05 -5.47
C SER A 578 -21.49 6.81 -6.05
N ALA A 579 -21.29 5.63 -5.46
CA ALA A 579 -21.96 4.41 -5.88
C ALA A 579 -22.56 3.62 -4.71
N GLY A 580 -23.69 2.96 -4.97
CA GLY A 580 -24.32 2.00 -4.05
C GLY A 580 -24.64 2.58 -2.67
N ASN A 581 -24.27 1.86 -1.61
CA ASN A 581 -24.56 2.27 -0.23
C ASN A 581 -23.89 3.60 0.12
N ARG A 582 -22.69 3.87 -0.41
CA ARG A 582 -21.94 5.10 -0.16
C ARG A 582 -22.71 6.32 -0.69
N LEU A 583 -23.27 6.22 -1.89
CA LEU A 583 -24.15 7.25 -2.46
C LEU A 583 -25.37 7.49 -1.57
N ARG A 584 -26.06 6.44 -1.12
CA ARG A 584 -27.22 6.59 -0.24
C ARG A 584 -26.88 7.30 1.07
N HIS A 585 -25.75 6.94 1.69
CA HIS A 585 -25.29 7.60 2.92
C HIS A 585 -24.87 9.05 2.69
N LEU A 586 -24.14 9.32 1.61
CA LEU A 586 -23.69 10.67 1.28
C LEU A 586 -24.89 11.57 0.98
N ARG A 587 -25.81 11.15 0.11
CA ARG A 587 -27.04 11.89 -0.21
C ARG A 587 -27.84 12.21 1.05
N ARG A 588 -28.07 11.22 1.91
CA ARG A 588 -28.75 11.42 3.19
C ARG A 588 -28.06 12.49 4.03
N ARG A 589 -26.74 12.42 4.21
CA ARG A 589 -26.00 13.43 4.99
C ARG A 589 -26.14 14.82 4.38
N VAL A 590 -26.05 14.93 3.06
CA VAL A 590 -26.20 16.20 2.34
C VAL A 590 -27.61 16.77 2.51
N GLN A 591 -28.65 15.93 2.40
CA GLN A 591 -30.04 16.34 2.60
C GLN A 591 -30.31 16.75 4.06
N ASP A 592 -29.88 15.93 5.03
CA ASP A 592 -30.07 16.18 6.46
C ASP A 592 -29.37 17.47 6.92
N GLY A 593 -28.23 17.83 6.29
CA GLY A 593 -27.43 19.02 6.61
C GLY A 593 -27.59 20.19 5.65
N HIS A 594 -28.51 20.11 4.68
CA HIS A 594 -28.68 21.14 3.64
C HIS A 594 -28.91 22.52 4.26
N GLY A 595 -28.13 23.52 3.81
CA GLY A 595 -28.16 24.89 4.33
C GLY A 595 -27.42 25.11 5.64
N THR A 596 -26.77 24.08 6.19
CA THR A 596 -26.05 24.18 7.47
C THR A 596 -24.54 23.96 7.37
N PHE A 597 -24.04 23.53 6.20
CA PHE A 597 -22.62 23.17 6.08
C PHE A 597 -21.67 24.38 6.18
N VAL A 598 -20.70 24.25 7.06
CA VAL A 598 -19.41 24.97 7.04
C VAL A 598 -18.27 23.97 6.79
N ALA A 599 -17.05 24.44 6.56
CA ALA A 599 -15.89 23.60 6.23
C ALA A 599 -15.72 22.41 7.20
N SER A 600 -15.81 22.64 8.52
CA SER A 600 -15.67 21.58 9.51
C SER A 600 -16.75 20.49 9.41
N SER A 601 -18.00 20.85 9.12
CA SER A 601 -19.09 19.89 8.89
C SER A 601 -19.03 19.24 7.50
N ALA A 602 -18.53 19.94 6.48
CA ALA A 602 -18.36 19.41 5.13
C ALA A 602 -17.29 18.30 5.10
N LEU A 603 -16.21 18.44 5.90
CA LEU A 603 -15.21 17.38 6.08
C LEU A 603 -15.83 16.05 6.54
N ARG A 604 -16.87 16.11 7.38
CA ARG A 604 -17.56 14.92 7.94
C ARG A 604 -18.39 14.17 6.90
N LEU A 605 -18.67 14.76 5.75
CA LEU A 605 -19.35 14.07 4.65
C LEU A 605 -18.51 12.92 4.09
N MET A 606 -17.18 13.07 4.12
CA MET A 606 -16.22 12.04 3.70
C MET A 606 -15.97 10.97 4.78
N ASP A 607 -16.59 11.06 5.96
CA ASP A 607 -16.44 10.03 6.99
C ASP A 607 -16.98 8.68 6.51
N ARG A 608 -16.47 7.60 7.11
CA ARG A 608 -17.08 6.27 6.96
C ARG A 608 -18.57 6.32 7.38
N PRO A 609 -19.48 5.62 6.67
CA PRO A 609 -19.21 4.63 5.61
C PRO A 609 -19.13 5.21 4.19
N VAL A 610 -19.08 6.54 4.00
CA VAL A 610 -18.89 7.12 2.66
C VAL A 610 -17.49 6.81 2.15
N ALA A 611 -16.45 7.06 2.94
CA ALA A 611 -15.10 6.56 2.68
C ALA A 611 -15.01 5.04 2.92
N MET A 612 -14.26 4.34 2.06
CA MET A 612 -14.00 2.91 2.23
C MET A 612 -12.86 2.65 3.24
N ARG A 613 -12.55 1.37 3.50
CA ARG A 613 -11.40 0.99 4.34
C ARG A 613 -10.07 1.29 3.65
N SER A 614 -10.07 1.29 2.33
CA SER A 614 -8.95 1.65 1.46
C SER A 614 -8.86 3.15 1.19
N ASN A 615 -9.50 3.99 1.99
CA ASN A 615 -9.50 5.43 1.77
C ASN A 615 -8.10 6.01 2.05
N LEU A 616 -7.39 6.37 0.97
CA LEU A 616 -5.97 6.74 0.97
C LEU A 616 -5.76 8.22 1.31
N HIS A 617 -6.62 9.11 0.81
CA HIS A 617 -6.66 10.50 1.22
C HIS A 617 -8.04 11.12 0.95
N ASN A 618 -8.41 12.04 1.83
CA ASN A 618 -9.58 12.89 1.72
C ASN A 618 -9.13 14.33 1.54
N ILE A 619 -9.84 15.04 0.67
CA ILE A 619 -9.53 16.44 0.38
C ILE A 619 -10.83 17.23 0.33
N LEU A 620 -10.86 18.35 1.03
CA LEU A 620 -11.89 19.38 0.87
C LEU A 620 -11.24 20.63 0.29
N PHE A 621 -11.67 21.05 -0.90
CA PHE A 621 -11.30 22.34 -1.49
C PHE A 621 -12.34 23.40 -1.13
N VAL A 622 -11.86 24.61 -0.83
CA VAL A 622 -12.66 25.84 -0.65
C VAL A 622 -12.08 26.91 -1.58
N PRO A 623 -12.35 26.83 -2.91
CA PRO A 623 -11.56 27.56 -3.90
C PRO A 623 -11.66 29.09 -3.79
N ILE A 624 -12.78 29.63 -3.30
CA ILE A 624 -12.95 31.08 -3.08
C ILE A 624 -11.97 31.62 -2.03
N LEU A 625 -11.65 30.81 -1.02
CA LEU A 625 -10.64 31.13 0.01
C LEU A 625 -9.25 30.63 -0.38
N GLN A 626 -9.15 29.89 -1.49
CA GLN A 626 -7.97 29.14 -1.89
C GLN A 626 -7.44 28.23 -0.78
N ASP A 627 -8.34 27.69 0.05
CA ASP A 627 -8.03 26.75 1.12
C ASP A 627 -8.25 25.30 0.65
N ALA A 628 -7.37 24.40 1.08
CA ALA A 628 -7.52 22.96 0.96
C ALA A 628 -7.25 22.28 2.30
N TYR A 629 -8.08 21.31 2.66
CA TYR A 629 -7.92 20.50 3.86
C TYR A 629 -7.65 19.06 3.44
N VAL A 630 -6.50 18.51 3.84
CA VAL A 630 -6.02 17.20 3.38
C VAL A 630 -5.80 16.27 4.57
N ALA A 631 -6.41 15.09 4.53
CA ALA A 631 -6.09 13.97 5.42
C ALA A 631 -5.52 12.82 4.59
N ILE A 632 -4.47 12.17 5.08
CA ILE A 632 -3.77 11.07 4.40
C ILE A 632 -3.82 9.84 5.32
N ALA A 633 -4.04 8.66 4.76
CA ALA A 633 -4.03 7.40 5.49
C ALA A 633 -2.66 7.17 6.15
N THR A 634 -2.63 6.44 7.26
CA THR A 634 -1.39 5.99 7.88
C THR A 634 -1.42 4.47 7.99
N ALA A 635 -0.32 3.87 8.45
CA ALA A 635 -0.29 2.47 8.83
C ALA A 635 -1.41 2.09 9.83
N ASP A 636 -1.88 3.04 10.62
CA ASP A 636 -2.86 2.83 11.70
C ASP A 636 -4.31 3.13 11.28
N GLY A 637 -4.58 3.43 10.01
CA GLY A 637 -5.96 3.59 9.54
C GLY A 637 -6.17 4.48 8.31
N PRO A 638 -7.38 4.46 7.75
CA PRO A 638 -7.74 5.21 6.54
C PRO A 638 -7.76 6.72 6.80
N ALA A 639 -7.62 7.52 5.75
CA ALA A 639 -7.59 8.98 5.83
C ALA A 639 -8.83 9.60 6.49
N ALA A 640 -10.01 9.01 6.32
CA ALA A 640 -11.26 9.43 6.96
C ALA A 640 -11.21 9.42 8.50
N GLU A 641 -10.22 8.75 9.10
CA GLU A 641 -10.00 8.68 10.55
C GLU A 641 -8.78 9.51 10.99
N LYS A 642 -8.13 10.23 10.06
CA LYS A 642 -6.92 11.02 10.30
C LYS A 642 -7.24 12.51 10.36
N PRO A 643 -6.42 13.31 11.09
CA PRO A 643 -6.61 14.75 11.14
C PRO A 643 -6.36 15.38 9.76
N TYR A 644 -7.13 16.43 9.45
CA TYR A 644 -6.94 17.23 8.25
C TYR A 644 -5.92 18.34 8.50
N VAL A 645 -5.02 18.55 7.55
CA VAL A 645 -4.07 19.67 7.50
C VAL A 645 -4.57 20.70 6.50
N ARG A 646 -4.55 21.98 6.89
CA ARG A 646 -4.96 23.11 6.04
C ARG A 646 -3.77 23.63 5.23
N TYR A 647 -4.01 23.88 3.95
CA TYR A 647 -3.11 24.52 3.00
C TYR A 647 -3.84 25.71 2.39
N ASN A 648 -3.19 26.87 2.31
CA ASN A 648 -3.72 28.03 1.61
C ASN A 648 -2.85 28.32 0.37
N LEU A 649 -3.44 28.23 -0.82
CA LEU A 649 -2.69 28.31 -2.08
C LEU A 649 -2.09 29.71 -2.28
N SER A 650 -2.82 30.81 -2.05
CA SER A 650 -2.23 32.16 -2.20
C SER A 650 -1.09 32.42 -1.21
N GLU A 651 -1.24 32.03 0.04
CA GLU A 651 -0.16 32.14 1.04
C GLU A 651 1.08 31.35 0.59
N LEU A 652 0.89 30.10 0.14
CA LEU A 652 1.99 29.26 -0.31
C LEU A 652 2.67 29.81 -1.56
N LEU A 653 1.89 30.28 -2.54
CA LEU A 653 2.37 30.94 -3.75
C LEU A 653 3.18 32.21 -3.47
N SER A 654 2.87 32.93 -2.39
CA SER A 654 3.61 34.13 -1.96
C SER A 654 4.96 33.81 -1.30
N THR A 655 5.15 32.58 -0.85
CA THR A 655 6.38 32.11 -0.18
C THR A 655 7.24 31.21 -1.07
N MET A 656 6.84 31.00 -2.32
CA MET A 656 7.65 30.23 -3.27
C MET A 656 8.99 30.94 -3.53
N PRO A 657 10.11 30.18 -3.59
CA PRO A 657 11.44 30.72 -3.87
C PRO A 657 11.57 31.33 -5.27
#